data_AF-A0A7X9R183-F1
#
_entry.id   AF-A0A7X9R183-F1
#
_cell.length_a   1.000
_cell.length_b   1.000
_cell.length_c   1.000
_cell.angle_alpha   90.00
_cell.angle_beta   90.00
_cell.angle_gamma   90.00
#
_symmetry.space_group_name_H-M   'P 1'
#
loop_
_entity.id
_entity.type
_entity.pdbx_description
1 polymer ?
#
loop_
_entity_poly.entity_id
_entity_poly.type
_entity_poly.pdbx_seq_one_letter_code
_entity_poly.pdbx_strand_id
1 'polypeptide(L)'
;MNALTITLGTIGVLLSLVCWFAFISGAWTMVKTIRVGQPAPDRWRPFFPRFKQMLVEFIAHTKMTKFRTVGWAHWLVMVGFLLGAIVWFEAYGQTFDPNFHWPIIGDTAVYHFIDEILGIGTVIGILTLITIRQLNHPRQPGRLSRFSGSNFKAAYFVEAVVLLEGLGMIMVKAGKIATYGGGHMSTDFFTMQVARILPESPELVSVFAFVKLMSGMVWLYIVGRNITWGVAWHRFSAFLNIYFKREDDGGVALGAAKPMMSGGKPIDMEEADPDKDTFGAGRIEDFTWKGWLDFTTCTECGRCQSQCPAWNTGKPLSPKLLITSLRDHGNAKAPYLLAGGRKDIGGDEVGLVDAEGNADEAALAKIPAGARTEAERKLVGDTEAMVEAGELAPIIDTETLWSCTNCGACVEQCPVDIEHVDHIIDMRRYQVLIESDFPSELAGLFKNLENKGNPWGQNAKDRLNWINEMEFDIPVFGQDADSFEGYDYLFWVGCAGAYEDRAKKTTKAVAELLATAGVKFMVLGADETCSGDSARRAGNEFLFQQLAQQNIETLNGVFDGVEQSKRKIVVTCAHCFNTLNNEYPQVGGSYEVVHHTQLLNRLVRAKKLVQVAPVSQDVTYHDPCFLGRHNKVYNAPRELMEASGAKLVEMPRHGERSMCCGAGGARMWMEERIGKRINIDRVDEALSTNPAKIATGCPFCRVMLTDGVTARQEEGKGEGVEVIDVAQLMLESISRVEAAKLSDNLKVVQQPKTAVEAEETAEEVEKERVEEVEAAAAAPAAPKTTGAPKAGGLQMKGGLKGPGAKKTAAPAAAAPAAEAPAAEAPASEASAAPKAKPGGLQMKGGLKGPGAKKAAAPAATAKTDAPAADAPAAETTSADAPAIPKAKPGGLQMKGGLKGPGAKKAAAPAAPKADAAPTAPAADAPAAAAAPATEATAAPKAKPGGLQMKGGLKAPGAKKAAAPAAPEADAAPEAPSAETPAPETPAAPAAEEPKVAPAEEPKGTAIPKAKPGGLQLKSGLKGPGAKKAAPAPETTSEPAAESAPEPTVDSEPETTEPVTESAATEPETTPEAPKAPAADAPAPPKAKPGGLQIKGGIKPPGRR
;
A
#
# COMPACT_ATOMS: atom_id res chain seq x y z
N MET A 1 -23.49 -51.39 -8.50
CA MET A 1 -22.85 -51.05 -9.78
C MET A 1 -23.69 -51.58 -10.93
N ASN A 2 -23.88 -50.81 -12.00
CA ASN A 2 -24.51 -51.25 -13.26
C ASN A 2 -23.70 -50.72 -14.47
N ALA A 3 -24.13 -50.97 -15.71
CA ALA A 3 -23.40 -50.53 -16.90
C ALA A 3 -23.21 -49.01 -16.99
N LEU A 4 -24.20 -48.22 -16.54
CA LEU A 4 -24.11 -46.76 -16.49
C LEU A 4 -23.13 -46.30 -15.43
N THR A 5 -23.20 -46.82 -14.19
CA THR A 5 -22.30 -46.38 -13.11
C THR A 5 -20.84 -46.77 -13.40
N ILE A 6 -20.59 -47.94 -13.99
CA ILE A 6 -19.26 -48.33 -14.47
C ILE A 6 -18.75 -47.36 -15.56
N THR A 7 -19.61 -46.98 -16.51
CA THR A 7 -19.26 -46.03 -17.58
C THR A 7 -18.95 -44.64 -17.02
N LEU A 8 -19.82 -44.09 -16.16
CA LEU A 8 -19.63 -42.78 -15.53
C LEU A 8 -18.35 -42.72 -14.70
N GLY A 9 -18.10 -43.74 -13.86
CA GLY A 9 -16.87 -43.81 -13.06
C GLY A 9 -15.61 -43.96 -13.89
N THR A 10 -15.63 -44.80 -14.93
CA THR A 10 -14.47 -44.97 -15.84
C THR A 10 -14.17 -43.67 -16.59
N ILE A 11 -15.19 -42.97 -17.10
CA ILE A 11 -15.02 -41.66 -17.76
C ILE A 11 -14.48 -40.62 -16.76
N GLY A 12 -15.05 -40.55 -15.55
CA GLY A 12 -14.62 -39.62 -14.51
C GLY A 12 -13.15 -39.82 -14.12
N VAL A 13 -12.73 -41.06 -13.93
CA VAL A 13 -11.32 -41.41 -13.64
C VAL A 13 -10.41 -41.01 -14.80
N LEU A 14 -10.70 -41.44 -16.03
CA LEU A 14 -9.84 -41.17 -17.20
C LEU A 14 -9.70 -39.67 -17.50
N LEU A 15 -10.80 -38.91 -17.47
CA LEU A 15 -10.75 -37.46 -17.65
C LEU A 15 -10.01 -36.77 -16.51
N SER A 16 -10.13 -37.25 -15.27
CA SER A 16 -9.44 -36.65 -14.13
C SER A 16 -7.92 -36.69 -14.25
N LEU A 17 -7.33 -37.72 -14.87
CA LEU A 17 -5.88 -37.80 -15.09
C LEU A 17 -5.38 -36.65 -15.98
N VAL A 18 -6.14 -36.31 -17.03
CA VAL A 18 -5.82 -35.18 -17.93
C VAL A 18 -5.98 -33.83 -17.21
N CYS A 19 -7.04 -33.68 -16.40
CA CYS A 19 -7.31 -32.47 -15.64
C CYS A 19 -6.27 -32.23 -14.53
N TRP A 20 -5.85 -33.27 -13.81
CA TRP A 20 -4.77 -33.23 -12.83
C TRP A 20 -3.42 -32.94 -13.48
N PHE A 21 -3.09 -33.56 -14.62
CA PHE A 21 -1.87 -33.24 -15.37
C PHE A 21 -1.83 -31.75 -15.76
N ALA A 22 -2.92 -31.23 -16.33
CA ALA A 22 -3.02 -29.82 -16.69
C ALA A 22 -2.88 -28.88 -15.48
N PHE A 23 -3.51 -29.22 -14.34
CA PHE A 23 -3.41 -28.45 -13.10
C PHE A 23 -1.99 -28.44 -12.51
N ILE A 24 -1.36 -29.61 -12.42
CA ILE A 24 0.00 -29.78 -11.88
C ILE A 24 1.02 -29.10 -12.79
N SER A 25 0.89 -29.20 -14.11
CA SER A 25 1.74 -28.47 -15.06
C SER A 25 1.57 -26.95 -14.93
N GLY A 26 0.34 -26.46 -14.72
CA GLY A 26 0.09 -25.04 -14.44
C GLY A 26 0.78 -24.55 -13.16
N ALA A 27 0.61 -25.31 -12.06
CA ALA A 27 1.26 -25.02 -10.78
C ALA A 27 2.80 -25.07 -10.88
N TRP A 28 3.36 -26.03 -11.63
CA TRP A 28 4.79 -26.18 -11.84
C TRP A 28 5.39 -25.02 -12.64
N THR A 29 4.71 -24.58 -13.71
CA THR A 29 5.09 -23.38 -14.47
C THR A 29 5.03 -22.13 -13.59
N MET A 30 3.96 -21.95 -12.81
CA MET A 30 3.83 -20.85 -11.85
C MET A 30 4.99 -20.83 -10.83
N VAL A 31 5.36 -21.99 -10.25
CA VAL A 31 6.50 -22.10 -9.32
C VAL A 31 7.84 -21.83 -10.00
N LYS A 32 8.02 -22.23 -11.27
CA LYS A 32 9.21 -21.87 -12.07
C LYS A 32 9.29 -20.37 -12.28
N THR A 33 8.22 -19.74 -12.78
CA THR A 33 8.14 -18.29 -13.03
C THR A 33 8.40 -17.47 -11.77
N ILE A 34 7.80 -17.84 -10.62
CA ILE A 34 8.01 -17.14 -9.35
C ILE A 34 9.48 -17.19 -8.89
N ARG A 35 10.22 -18.26 -9.23
CA ARG A 35 11.64 -18.43 -8.87
C ARG A 35 12.63 -17.67 -9.76
N VAL A 36 12.16 -16.94 -10.78
CA VAL A 36 13.02 -16.08 -11.62
C VAL A 36 13.50 -14.85 -10.85
N GLY A 37 12.64 -14.28 -10.00
CA GLY A 37 12.93 -13.05 -9.25
C GLY A 37 14.03 -13.20 -8.19
N GLN A 38 14.69 -12.08 -7.88
CA GLN A 38 15.83 -11.98 -6.95
C GLN A 38 15.64 -12.73 -5.61
N PRO A 39 16.74 -13.17 -4.95
CA PRO A 39 16.66 -13.83 -3.65
C PRO A 39 16.02 -12.95 -2.55
N ALA A 40 15.26 -13.59 -1.66
CA ALA A 40 14.75 -13.00 -0.42
C ALA A 40 14.98 -14.02 0.72
N PRO A 41 16.17 -14.02 1.35
CA PRO A 41 16.58 -15.06 2.31
C PRO A 41 15.88 -14.91 3.67
N ASP A 42 15.52 -13.68 4.03
CA ASP A 42 14.87 -13.26 5.27
C ASP A 42 13.47 -13.88 5.46
N ARG A 43 12.74 -14.14 4.37
CA ARG A 43 11.35 -14.64 4.40
C ARG A 43 11.20 -16.06 4.98
N TRP A 44 12.29 -16.83 5.07
CA TRP A 44 12.25 -18.24 5.47
C TRP A 44 12.28 -18.48 6.99
N ARG A 45 12.60 -17.47 7.80
CA ARG A 45 12.71 -17.59 9.26
C ARG A 45 11.94 -16.47 9.97
N PRO A 46 11.50 -16.67 11.21
CA PRO A 46 11.44 -17.95 11.94
C PRO A 46 10.23 -18.79 11.49
N PHE A 47 10.42 -20.10 11.31
CA PHE A 47 9.41 -20.99 10.72
C PHE A 47 8.11 -21.09 11.55
N PHE A 48 8.22 -21.44 12.83
CA PHE A 48 7.03 -21.73 13.66
C PHE A 48 6.15 -20.49 13.94
N PRO A 49 6.68 -19.28 14.23
CA PRO A 49 5.86 -18.07 14.33
C PRO A 49 5.11 -17.75 13.03
N ARG A 50 5.81 -17.75 11.89
CA ARG A 50 5.21 -17.53 10.56
C ARG A 50 4.11 -18.56 10.24
N PHE A 51 4.35 -19.83 10.52
CA PHE A 51 3.36 -20.89 10.32
C PHE A 51 2.13 -20.73 11.22
N LYS A 52 2.34 -20.43 12.51
CA LYS A 52 1.25 -20.13 13.45
C LYS A 52 0.45 -18.91 12.99
N GLN A 53 1.10 -17.85 12.55
CA GLN A 53 0.45 -16.62 12.09
C GLN A 53 -0.36 -16.86 10.81
N MET A 54 0.18 -17.63 9.86
CA MET A 54 -0.56 -18.09 8.68
C MET A 54 -1.84 -18.83 9.07
N LEU A 55 -1.77 -19.79 10.01
CA LEU A 55 -2.96 -20.49 10.50
C LEU A 55 -3.97 -19.56 11.19
N VAL A 56 -3.51 -18.58 11.98
CA VAL A 56 -4.38 -17.61 12.66
C VAL A 56 -5.11 -16.72 11.65
N GLU A 57 -4.41 -16.11 10.70
CA GLU A 57 -5.03 -15.26 9.69
C GLU A 57 -5.96 -16.02 8.75
N PHE A 58 -5.60 -17.27 8.40
CA PHE A 58 -6.43 -18.17 7.60
C PHE A 58 -7.72 -18.57 8.33
N ILE A 59 -7.62 -19.25 9.48
CA ILE A 59 -8.76 -19.90 10.16
C ILE A 59 -9.73 -18.83 10.72
N ALA A 60 -9.21 -17.82 11.41
CA ALA A 60 -10.02 -16.73 11.96
C ALA A 60 -10.31 -15.62 10.93
N HIS A 61 -9.81 -15.76 9.69
CA HIS A 61 -10.11 -14.87 8.56
C HIS A 61 -9.86 -13.38 8.85
N THR A 62 -8.87 -13.07 9.71
CA THR A 62 -8.78 -11.81 10.49
C THR A 62 -8.74 -10.54 9.64
N LYS A 63 -8.03 -10.57 8.50
CA LYS A 63 -7.96 -9.44 7.56
C LYS A 63 -9.23 -9.32 6.69
N MET A 64 -9.95 -10.42 6.44
CA MET A 64 -11.21 -10.42 5.67
C MET A 64 -12.43 -10.00 6.49
N THR A 65 -12.49 -10.39 7.77
CA THR A 65 -13.61 -10.07 8.68
C THR A 65 -13.69 -8.60 9.06
N LYS A 66 -12.63 -7.81 8.85
CA LYS A 66 -12.65 -6.33 8.89
C LYS A 66 -13.83 -5.73 8.09
N PHE A 67 -14.27 -6.39 7.01
CA PHE A 67 -15.45 -6.00 6.23
C PHE A 67 -16.62 -6.96 6.45
N ARG A 68 -17.40 -6.70 7.51
CA ARG A 68 -18.44 -7.60 8.04
C ARG A 68 -19.34 -8.24 6.98
N THR A 69 -19.85 -7.48 6.00
CA THR A 69 -20.80 -7.99 4.97
C THR A 69 -20.21 -9.01 3.99
N VAL A 70 -18.91 -8.89 3.66
CA VAL A 70 -18.22 -9.82 2.74
C VAL A 70 -17.52 -10.95 3.51
N GLY A 71 -17.07 -10.66 4.74
CA GLY A 71 -16.25 -11.58 5.53
C GLY A 71 -16.92 -12.93 5.81
N TRP A 72 -18.18 -12.94 6.27
CA TRP A 72 -18.87 -14.20 6.59
C TRP A 72 -19.21 -15.01 5.33
N ALA A 73 -19.69 -14.37 4.26
CA ALA A 73 -20.05 -15.05 3.01
C ALA A 73 -18.81 -15.66 2.32
N HIS A 74 -17.67 -14.96 2.38
CA HIS A 74 -16.38 -15.49 1.94
C HIS A 74 -15.88 -16.64 2.81
N TRP A 75 -16.05 -16.55 4.13
CA TRP A 75 -15.65 -17.62 5.04
C TRP A 75 -16.46 -18.91 4.79
N LEU A 76 -17.78 -18.81 4.60
CA LEU A 76 -18.62 -19.95 4.22
C LEU A 76 -18.15 -20.61 2.91
N VAL A 77 -17.87 -19.82 1.87
CA VAL A 77 -17.33 -20.33 0.60
C VAL A 77 -15.93 -20.93 0.75
N MET A 78 -15.09 -20.39 1.64
CA MET A 78 -13.77 -20.94 1.92
C MET A 78 -13.84 -22.28 2.66
N VAL A 79 -14.66 -22.40 3.72
CA VAL A 79 -14.87 -23.67 4.43
C VAL A 79 -15.51 -24.69 3.48
N GLY A 80 -16.54 -24.26 2.74
CA GLY A 80 -17.23 -25.03 1.71
C GLY A 80 -16.29 -25.62 0.66
N PHE A 81 -15.41 -24.81 0.07
CA PHE A 81 -14.46 -25.26 -0.94
C PHE A 81 -13.38 -26.20 -0.37
N LEU A 82 -12.83 -25.89 0.81
CA LEU A 82 -11.69 -26.65 1.37
C LEU A 82 -12.11 -27.96 2.03
N LEU A 83 -13.26 -28.02 2.72
CA LEU A 83 -13.78 -29.26 3.31
C LEU A 83 -14.67 -30.03 2.32
N GLY A 84 -15.40 -29.34 1.44
CA GLY A 84 -16.18 -29.96 0.36
C GLY A 84 -15.32 -30.77 -0.60
N ALA A 85 -14.02 -30.50 -0.69
CA ALA A 85 -13.04 -31.36 -1.38
C ALA A 85 -13.09 -32.83 -0.91
N ILE A 86 -13.37 -33.10 0.37
CA ILE A 86 -13.52 -34.46 0.91
C ILE A 86 -14.74 -35.16 0.29
N VAL A 87 -15.85 -34.43 0.19
CA VAL A 87 -17.12 -34.90 -0.40
C VAL A 87 -17.06 -34.91 -1.93
N TRP A 88 -16.12 -34.18 -2.54
CA TRP A 88 -15.81 -34.24 -3.97
C TRP A 88 -14.95 -35.45 -4.31
N PHE A 89 -13.96 -35.80 -3.47
CA PHE A 89 -13.25 -37.07 -3.61
C PHE A 89 -14.16 -38.29 -3.35
N GLU A 90 -15.16 -38.16 -2.47
CA GLU A 90 -16.20 -39.20 -2.30
C GLU A 90 -16.99 -39.46 -3.60
N ALA A 91 -17.18 -38.42 -4.43
CA ALA A 91 -17.93 -38.51 -5.68
C ALA A 91 -17.31 -39.52 -6.68
N TYR A 92 -15.98 -39.73 -6.65
CA TYR A 92 -15.36 -40.81 -7.43
C TYR A 92 -15.98 -42.17 -7.10
N GLY A 93 -16.11 -42.53 -5.82
CA GLY A 93 -16.73 -43.80 -5.43
C GLY A 93 -18.22 -43.84 -5.77
N GLN A 94 -18.94 -42.74 -5.52
CA GLN A 94 -20.37 -42.60 -5.81
C GLN A 94 -20.72 -42.70 -7.31
N THR A 95 -19.77 -42.41 -8.22
CA THR A 95 -19.98 -42.66 -9.65
C THR A 95 -20.00 -44.13 -10.02
N PHE A 96 -19.27 -45.01 -9.30
CA PHE A 96 -19.28 -46.47 -9.53
C PHE A 96 -20.36 -47.18 -8.70
N ASP A 97 -20.43 -46.87 -7.40
CA ASP A 97 -21.40 -47.38 -6.45
C ASP A 97 -22.14 -46.20 -5.79
N PRO A 98 -23.38 -45.88 -6.20
CA PRO A 98 -24.11 -44.71 -5.70
C PRO A 98 -24.37 -44.71 -4.18
N ASN A 99 -24.28 -45.86 -3.49
CA ASN A 99 -24.35 -45.86 -2.03
C ASN A 99 -23.03 -45.47 -1.33
N PHE A 100 -21.90 -45.44 -2.05
CA PHE A 100 -20.55 -45.24 -1.51
C PHE A 100 -20.44 -44.03 -0.57
N HIS A 101 -19.66 -44.21 0.49
CA HIS A 101 -19.28 -43.21 1.50
C HIS A 101 -17.88 -43.55 2.04
N TRP A 102 -17.24 -42.61 2.74
CA TRP A 102 -15.95 -42.89 3.38
C TRP A 102 -16.09 -43.95 4.49
N PRO A 103 -15.38 -45.10 4.44
CA PRO A 103 -15.63 -46.24 5.34
C PRO A 103 -15.41 -46.03 6.85
N ILE A 104 -14.82 -44.91 7.26
CA ILE A 104 -14.50 -44.60 8.67
C ILE A 104 -15.37 -43.47 9.23
N ILE A 105 -15.81 -42.54 8.37
CA ILE A 105 -16.49 -41.30 8.79
C ILE A 105 -17.87 -41.11 8.16
N GLY A 106 -18.17 -41.78 7.05
CA GLY A 106 -19.36 -41.54 6.22
C GLY A 106 -20.66 -41.59 7.01
N ASP A 107 -20.92 -42.71 7.69
CA ASP A 107 -22.16 -42.95 8.44
C ASP A 107 -22.22 -42.20 9.79
N THR A 108 -21.23 -41.37 10.11
CA THR A 108 -21.22 -40.65 11.38
C THR A 108 -22.15 -39.45 11.31
N ALA A 109 -23.00 -39.29 12.33
CA ALA A 109 -23.88 -38.12 12.48
C ALA A 109 -23.12 -36.77 12.38
N VAL A 110 -21.85 -36.75 12.79
CA VAL A 110 -20.96 -35.58 12.66
C VAL A 110 -20.61 -35.30 11.19
N TYR A 111 -20.28 -36.31 10.39
CA TYR A 111 -20.00 -36.13 8.96
C TYR A 111 -21.25 -35.71 8.19
N HIS A 112 -22.39 -36.37 8.43
CA HIS A 112 -23.68 -35.97 7.86
C HIS A 112 -24.01 -34.50 8.13
N PHE A 113 -23.91 -34.06 9.40
CA PHE A 113 -24.16 -32.67 9.78
C PHE A 113 -23.16 -31.70 9.15
N ILE A 114 -21.89 -32.08 9.03
CA ILE A 114 -20.88 -31.26 8.37
C ILE A 114 -21.22 -31.09 6.88
N ASP A 115 -21.51 -32.17 6.14
CA ASP A 115 -21.86 -32.08 4.71
C ASP A 115 -23.13 -31.25 4.47
N GLU A 116 -24.14 -31.38 5.36
CA GLU A 116 -25.36 -30.55 5.35
C GLU A 116 -25.04 -29.06 5.41
N ILE A 117 -24.22 -28.66 6.38
CA ILE A 117 -23.83 -27.27 6.62
C ILE A 117 -22.85 -26.77 5.55
N LEU A 118 -22.00 -27.64 4.99
CA LEU A 118 -21.11 -27.31 3.87
C LEU A 118 -21.91 -27.03 2.58
N GLY A 119 -22.85 -27.90 2.21
CA GLY A 119 -23.70 -27.71 1.03
C GLY A 119 -24.50 -26.40 1.12
N ILE A 120 -25.29 -26.26 2.18
CA ILE A 120 -26.14 -25.08 2.41
C ILE A 120 -25.28 -23.81 2.55
N GLY A 121 -24.21 -23.86 3.34
CA GLY A 121 -23.31 -22.73 3.59
C GLY A 121 -22.61 -22.25 2.32
N THR A 122 -22.15 -23.18 1.47
CA THR A 122 -21.53 -22.85 0.18
C THR A 122 -22.52 -22.12 -0.72
N VAL A 123 -23.75 -22.63 -0.86
CA VAL A 123 -24.78 -22.02 -1.72
C VAL A 123 -25.20 -20.64 -1.21
N ILE A 124 -25.48 -20.48 0.10
CA ILE A 124 -25.83 -19.18 0.68
C ILE A 124 -24.66 -18.18 0.53
N GLY A 125 -23.43 -18.63 0.80
CA GLY A 125 -22.23 -17.81 0.70
C GLY A 125 -21.98 -17.33 -0.73
N ILE A 126 -22.03 -18.23 -1.73
CA ILE A 126 -21.73 -17.86 -3.12
C ILE A 126 -22.84 -17.00 -3.74
N LEU A 127 -24.13 -17.29 -3.47
CA LEU A 127 -25.23 -16.44 -3.92
C LEU A 127 -25.11 -15.03 -3.33
N THR A 128 -24.71 -14.91 -2.05
CA THR A 128 -24.45 -13.61 -1.42
C THR A 128 -23.29 -12.86 -2.11
N LEU A 129 -22.18 -13.55 -2.43
CA LEU A 129 -21.04 -12.93 -3.11
C LEU A 129 -21.37 -12.53 -4.56
N ILE A 130 -22.12 -13.35 -5.30
CA ILE A 130 -22.65 -13.03 -6.64
C ILE A 130 -23.52 -11.77 -6.56
N THR A 131 -24.50 -11.72 -5.64
CA THR A 131 -25.34 -10.53 -5.45
C THR A 131 -24.51 -9.29 -5.15
N ILE A 132 -23.51 -9.39 -4.26
CA ILE A 132 -22.60 -8.28 -3.95
C ILE A 132 -21.77 -7.87 -5.19
N ARG A 133 -21.35 -8.80 -6.05
CA ARG A 133 -20.66 -8.46 -7.32
C ARG A 133 -21.58 -7.70 -8.26
N GLN A 134 -22.81 -8.17 -8.49
CA GLN A 134 -23.73 -7.54 -9.44
C GLN A 134 -24.15 -6.13 -8.97
N LEU A 135 -24.35 -5.95 -7.65
CA LEU A 135 -24.58 -4.64 -7.04
C LEU A 135 -23.38 -3.68 -7.10
N ASN A 136 -22.17 -4.18 -7.36
CA ASN A 136 -20.94 -3.39 -7.47
C ASN A 136 -20.34 -3.41 -8.89
N HIS A 137 -21.08 -3.90 -9.90
CA HIS A 137 -20.53 -4.12 -11.24
C HIS A 137 -20.19 -2.79 -11.93
N PRO A 138 -19.05 -2.66 -12.64
CA PRO A 138 -18.67 -1.46 -13.42
C PRO A 138 -19.60 -1.12 -14.61
N ARG A 139 -20.77 -1.76 -14.71
CA ARG A 139 -21.86 -1.37 -15.62
C ARG A 139 -22.81 -0.35 -14.97
N GLN A 140 -22.70 -0.13 -13.66
CA GLN A 140 -23.46 0.90 -12.94
C GLN A 140 -22.61 2.20 -12.91
N PRO A 141 -23.05 3.30 -13.53
CA PRO A 141 -22.22 4.49 -13.74
C PRO A 141 -22.01 5.36 -12.49
N GLY A 142 -22.68 5.08 -11.37
CA GLY A 142 -22.75 6.00 -10.23
C GLY A 142 -21.44 6.21 -9.44
N ARG A 143 -20.45 5.31 -9.55
CA ARG A 143 -19.12 5.44 -8.90
C ARG A 143 -18.06 4.62 -9.67
N LEU A 144 -16.79 5.00 -9.51
CA LEU A 144 -15.65 4.14 -9.88
C LEU A 144 -15.72 2.80 -9.13
N SER A 145 -16.12 1.74 -9.83
CA SER A 145 -16.23 0.40 -9.23
C SER A 145 -14.85 -0.14 -8.82
N ARG A 146 -14.77 -0.78 -7.65
CA ARG A 146 -13.59 -1.55 -7.22
C ARG A 146 -13.26 -2.73 -8.15
N PHE A 147 -14.23 -3.17 -8.95
CA PHE A 147 -14.07 -4.25 -9.94
C PHE A 147 -13.79 -3.72 -11.36
N SER A 148 -13.66 -2.41 -11.59
CA SER A 148 -13.17 -1.87 -12.87
C SER A 148 -11.78 -2.46 -13.19
N GLY A 149 -11.63 -3.09 -14.36
CA GLY A 149 -10.41 -3.81 -14.75
C GLY A 149 -10.15 -5.13 -14.02
N SER A 150 -11.15 -5.75 -13.37
CA SER A 150 -11.05 -7.15 -12.91
C SER A 150 -11.50 -8.13 -14.02
N ASN A 151 -10.91 -9.33 -14.06
CA ASN A 151 -11.23 -10.40 -15.01
C ASN A 151 -12.59 -11.06 -14.68
N PHE A 152 -13.65 -10.53 -15.28
CA PHE A 152 -15.01 -11.04 -15.09
C PHE A 152 -15.22 -12.45 -15.66
N LYS A 153 -14.49 -12.88 -16.70
CA LYS A 153 -14.58 -14.25 -17.23
C LYS A 153 -14.13 -15.26 -16.17
N ALA A 154 -12.99 -15.01 -15.53
CA ALA A 154 -12.50 -15.81 -14.42
C ALA A 154 -13.46 -15.76 -13.22
N ALA A 155 -13.97 -14.58 -12.87
CA ALA A 155 -14.88 -14.41 -11.73
C ALA A 155 -16.21 -15.19 -11.90
N TYR A 156 -16.87 -15.07 -13.06
CA TYR A 156 -18.13 -15.78 -13.31
C TYR A 156 -17.93 -17.29 -13.46
N PHE A 157 -16.80 -17.74 -14.01
CA PHE A 157 -16.45 -19.17 -14.02
C PHE A 157 -16.29 -19.72 -12.60
N VAL A 158 -15.54 -19.03 -11.75
CA VAL A 158 -15.38 -19.36 -10.32
C VAL A 158 -16.73 -19.43 -9.61
N GLU A 159 -17.61 -18.46 -9.86
CA GLU A 159 -18.93 -18.38 -9.21
C GLU A 159 -19.88 -19.48 -9.68
N ALA A 160 -19.85 -19.84 -10.96
CA ALA A 160 -20.60 -20.97 -11.49
C ALA A 160 -20.11 -22.31 -10.92
N VAL A 161 -18.80 -22.56 -10.88
CA VAL A 161 -18.23 -23.79 -10.29
C VAL A 161 -18.58 -23.91 -8.82
N VAL A 162 -18.36 -22.87 -8.00
CA VAL A 162 -18.65 -22.94 -6.56
C VAL A 162 -20.14 -23.15 -6.28
N LEU A 163 -21.03 -22.59 -7.10
CA LEU A 163 -22.46 -22.85 -7.01
C LEU A 163 -22.81 -24.30 -7.41
N LEU A 164 -22.20 -24.84 -8.46
CA LEU A 164 -22.39 -26.22 -8.89
C LEU A 164 -21.86 -27.24 -7.87
N GLU A 165 -20.71 -27.00 -7.23
CA GLU A 165 -20.21 -27.84 -6.14
C GLU A 165 -21.12 -27.79 -4.91
N GLY A 166 -21.59 -26.59 -4.54
CA GLY A 166 -22.53 -26.39 -3.43
C GLY A 166 -23.85 -27.13 -3.64
N LEU A 167 -24.43 -27.00 -4.83
CA LEU A 167 -25.62 -27.75 -5.23
C LEU A 167 -25.32 -29.24 -5.37
N GLY A 168 -24.14 -29.61 -5.86
CA GLY A 168 -23.70 -31.01 -6.02
C GLY A 168 -23.63 -31.76 -4.69
N MET A 169 -23.14 -31.13 -3.62
CA MET A 169 -23.21 -31.68 -2.25
C MET A 169 -24.66 -31.97 -1.84
N ILE A 170 -25.54 -30.97 -1.97
CA ILE A 170 -26.97 -31.08 -1.62
C ILE A 170 -27.68 -32.18 -2.43
N MET A 171 -27.49 -32.21 -3.75
CA MET A 171 -28.23 -33.11 -4.65
C MET A 171 -27.76 -34.57 -4.54
N VAL A 172 -26.45 -34.81 -4.42
CA VAL A 172 -25.92 -36.15 -4.14
C VAL A 172 -26.50 -36.69 -2.83
N LYS A 173 -26.41 -35.90 -1.75
CA LYS A 173 -26.87 -36.31 -0.42
C LYS A 173 -28.38 -36.55 -0.38
N ALA A 174 -29.17 -35.62 -0.93
CA ALA A 174 -30.63 -35.77 -1.04
C ALA A 174 -31.03 -36.97 -1.92
N GLY A 175 -30.31 -37.24 -3.00
CA GLY A 175 -30.54 -38.42 -3.85
C GLY A 175 -30.23 -39.73 -3.13
N LYS A 176 -29.14 -39.79 -2.33
CA LYS A 176 -28.86 -40.94 -1.46
C LYS A 176 -29.96 -41.16 -0.43
N ILE A 177 -30.43 -40.08 0.22
CA ILE A 177 -31.52 -40.13 1.20
C ILE A 177 -32.84 -40.61 0.57
N ALA A 178 -33.16 -40.17 -0.65
CA ALA A 178 -34.33 -40.66 -1.38
C ALA A 178 -34.20 -42.15 -1.75
N THR A 179 -33.04 -42.57 -2.25
CA THR A 179 -32.84 -43.92 -2.83
C THR A 179 -32.57 -45.00 -1.78
N TYR A 180 -31.94 -44.65 -0.65
CA TYR A 180 -31.45 -45.60 0.37
C TYR A 180 -31.94 -45.30 1.79
N GLY A 181 -32.67 -44.20 2.01
CA GLY A 181 -33.11 -43.78 3.34
C GLY A 181 -31.97 -43.21 4.20
N GLY A 182 -31.95 -43.54 5.48
CA GLY A 182 -30.86 -43.21 6.42
C GLY A 182 -30.77 -41.74 6.89
N GLY A 183 -31.42 -40.78 6.22
CA GLY A 183 -31.43 -39.37 6.65
C GLY A 183 -32.12 -39.17 8.00
N HIS A 184 -31.52 -38.34 8.87
CA HIS A 184 -32.02 -38.05 10.21
C HIS A 184 -32.21 -36.53 10.46
N MET A 185 -33.30 -36.16 11.13
CA MET A 185 -33.75 -34.75 11.22
C MET A 185 -32.79 -33.80 11.96
N SER A 186 -31.83 -34.28 12.76
CA SER A 186 -30.83 -33.41 13.40
C SER A 186 -29.56 -33.19 12.56
N THR A 187 -29.39 -33.92 11.47
CA THR A 187 -28.15 -34.02 10.68
C THR A 187 -28.37 -33.74 9.19
N ASP A 188 -29.59 -33.95 8.70
CA ASP A 188 -29.95 -33.95 7.27
C ASP A 188 -31.23 -33.10 7.03
N PHE A 189 -31.43 -32.08 7.88
CA PHE A 189 -32.69 -31.36 8.06
C PHE A 189 -33.27 -30.70 6.80
N PHE A 190 -32.41 -30.32 5.83
CA PHE A 190 -32.79 -29.70 4.57
C PHE A 190 -32.70 -30.70 3.40
N THR A 191 -31.65 -31.53 3.34
CA THR A 191 -31.52 -32.55 2.29
C THR A 191 -32.60 -33.63 2.37
N MET A 192 -33.15 -33.93 3.55
CA MET A 192 -34.37 -34.74 3.70
C MET A 192 -35.63 -34.07 3.09
N GLN A 193 -35.69 -32.73 3.01
CA GLN A 193 -36.80 -32.05 2.33
C GLN A 193 -36.63 -32.06 0.82
N VAL A 194 -35.39 -31.95 0.33
CA VAL A 194 -35.06 -32.11 -1.10
C VAL A 194 -35.29 -33.56 -1.54
N ALA A 195 -34.97 -34.55 -0.71
CA ALA A 195 -35.18 -35.97 -1.00
C ALA A 195 -36.67 -36.29 -1.28
N ARG A 196 -37.61 -35.64 -0.58
CA ARG A 196 -39.07 -35.81 -0.76
C ARG A 196 -39.60 -35.42 -2.15
N ILE A 197 -38.80 -34.71 -2.95
CA ILE A 197 -39.15 -34.31 -4.33
C ILE A 197 -38.22 -34.92 -5.39
N LEU A 198 -37.34 -35.85 -4.99
CA LEU A 198 -36.48 -36.62 -5.89
C LEU A 198 -37.04 -38.04 -6.06
N PRO A 199 -36.96 -38.64 -7.27
CA PRO A 199 -37.29 -40.04 -7.46
C PRO A 199 -36.19 -40.94 -6.87
N GLU A 200 -36.59 -42.11 -6.38
CA GLU A 200 -35.69 -43.16 -5.93
C GLU A 200 -34.95 -43.73 -7.17
N SER A 201 -33.64 -43.47 -7.30
CA SER A 201 -32.84 -43.97 -8.42
C SER A 201 -31.34 -43.96 -8.10
N PRO A 202 -30.70 -45.15 -8.04
CA PRO A 202 -29.24 -45.28 -7.97
C PRO A 202 -28.52 -44.54 -9.10
N GLU A 203 -29.08 -44.59 -10.30
CA GLU A 203 -28.54 -43.94 -11.50
C GLU A 203 -28.49 -42.41 -11.32
N LEU A 204 -29.56 -41.82 -10.78
CA LEU A 204 -29.65 -40.38 -10.54
C LEU A 204 -28.61 -39.91 -9.51
N VAL A 205 -28.35 -40.72 -8.48
CA VAL A 205 -27.28 -40.45 -7.50
C VAL A 205 -25.90 -40.46 -8.16
N SER A 206 -25.58 -41.49 -8.96
CA SER A 206 -24.30 -41.52 -9.69
C SER A 206 -24.20 -40.42 -10.75
N VAL A 207 -25.31 -39.97 -11.33
CA VAL A 207 -25.34 -38.80 -12.24
C VAL A 207 -25.07 -37.49 -11.49
N PHE A 208 -25.68 -37.26 -10.31
CA PHE A 208 -25.36 -36.09 -9.48
C PHE A 208 -23.89 -36.10 -9.03
N ALA A 209 -23.38 -37.28 -8.63
CA ALA A 209 -21.97 -37.45 -8.28
C ALA A 209 -21.05 -37.19 -9.48
N PHE A 210 -21.41 -37.67 -10.68
CA PHE A 210 -20.65 -37.43 -11.90
C PHE A 210 -20.64 -35.95 -12.31
N VAL A 211 -21.79 -35.25 -12.23
CA VAL A 211 -21.85 -33.81 -12.53
C VAL A 211 -20.96 -33.00 -11.58
N LYS A 212 -21.02 -33.28 -10.28
CA LYS A 212 -20.16 -32.68 -9.24
C LYS A 212 -18.67 -33.00 -9.46
N LEU A 213 -18.36 -34.26 -9.75
CA LEU A 213 -16.99 -34.68 -10.07
C LEU A 213 -16.46 -33.89 -11.27
N MET A 214 -17.25 -33.79 -12.34
CA MET A 214 -16.89 -33.12 -13.58
C MET A 214 -16.80 -31.59 -13.47
N SER A 215 -17.58 -30.92 -12.62
CA SER A 215 -17.38 -29.47 -12.36
C SER A 215 -15.99 -29.20 -11.76
N GLY A 216 -15.55 -30.03 -10.82
CA GLY A 216 -14.18 -29.99 -10.29
C GLY A 216 -13.10 -30.38 -11.31
N MET A 217 -13.37 -31.31 -12.24
CA MET A 217 -12.41 -31.64 -13.32
C MET A 217 -12.24 -30.48 -14.32
N VAL A 218 -13.36 -29.87 -14.74
CA VAL A 218 -13.37 -28.69 -15.61
C VAL A 218 -12.67 -27.51 -14.92
N TRP A 219 -12.85 -27.34 -13.61
CA TRP A 219 -12.10 -26.42 -12.77
C TRP A 219 -10.59 -26.67 -12.82
N LEU A 220 -10.13 -27.88 -12.48
CA LEU A 220 -8.70 -28.23 -12.46
C LEU A 220 -8.03 -27.96 -13.82
N TYR A 221 -8.66 -28.39 -14.91
CA TYR A 221 -8.14 -28.17 -16.26
C TYR A 221 -8.08 -26.67 -16.61
N ILE A 222 -9.18 -25.92 -16.45
CA ILE A 222 -9.22 -24.51 -16.85
C ILE A 222 -8.27 -23.66 -15.99
N VAL A 223 -8.22 -23.88 -14.68
CA VAL A 223 -7.31 -23.16 -13.77
C VAL A 223 -5.85 -23.51 -14.06
N GLY A 224 -5.54 -24.78 -14.33
CA GLY A 224 -4.22 -25.25 -14.78
C GLY A 224 -3.74 -24.62 -16.08
N ARG A 225 -4.65 -24.33 -17.01
CA ARG A 225 -4.35 -23.63 -18.27
C ARG A 225 -4.34 -22.10 -18.18
N ASN A 226 -4.83 -21.51 -17.08
CA ASN A 226 -4.96 -20.06 -16.89
C ASN A 226 -4.26 -19.59 -15.61
N ILE A 227 -2.92 -19.64 -15.58
CA ILE A 227 -2.10 -19.31 -14.39
C ILE A 227 -2.24 -17.86 -13.90
N THR A 228 -2.61 -16.92 -14.78
CA THR A 228 -2.87 -15.51 -14.42
C THR A 228 -4.24 -15.27 -13.77
N TRP A 229 -5.13 -16.26 -13.67
CA TRP A 229 -6.43 -16.09 -13.01
C TRP A 229 -6.26 -16.07 -11.48
N GLY A 230 -5.76 -14.96 -10.93
CA GLY A 230 -5.48 -14.81 -9.48
C GLY A 230 -6.72 -15.00 -8.60
N VAL A 231 -7.92 -14.67 -9.10
CA VAL A 231 -9.20 -15.02 -8.43
C VAL A 231 -9.38 -16.53 -8.27
N ALA A 232 -8.86 -17.37 -9.17
CA ALA A 232 -8.81 -18.82 -8.98
C ALA A 232 -7.62 -19.23 -8.09
N TRP A 233 -6.41 -18.81 -8.45
CA TRP A 233 -5.17 -19.29 -7.82
C TRP A 233 -4.94 -18.88 -6.37
N HIS A 234 -5.59 -17.83 -5.87
CA HIS A 234 -5.45 -17.44 -4.45
C HIS A 234 -5.85 -18.54 -3.46
N ARG A 235 -6.69 -19.52 -3.86
CA ARG A 235 -7.00 -20.70 -3.03
C ARG A 235 -5.77 -21.57 -2.71
N PHE A 236 -4.64 -21.32 -3.38
CA PHE A 236 -3.37 -22.00 -3.17
C PHE A 236 -2.28 -21.00 -2.78
N SER A 237 -2.14 -19.89 -3.50
CA SER A 237 -1.05 -18.91 -3.28
C SER A 237 -1.24 -18.02 -2.04
N ALA A 238 -2.48 -17.78 -1.56
CA ALA A 238 -2.71 -16.93 -0.39
C ALA A 238 -2.03 -17.47 0.88
N PHE A 239 -2.05 -18.79 1.10
CA PHE A 239 -1.36 -19.43 2.23
C PHE A 239 0.14 -19.13 2.21
N LEU A 240 0.77 -19.30 1.06
CA LEU A 240 2.20 -19.06 0.87
C LEU A 240 2.53 -17.58 1.07
N ASN A 241 1.73 -16.67 0.50
CA ASN A 241 2.00 -15.24 0.63
C ASN A 241 1.83 -14.72 2.06
N ILE A 242 0.84 -15.24 2.81
CA ILE A 242 0.62 -14.93 4.23
C ILE A 242 1.74 -15.51 5.11
N TYR A 243 2.34 -16.66 4.74
CA TYR A 243 3.49 -17.24 5.44
C TYR A 243 4.79 -16.44 5.18
N PHE A 244 5.03 -16.06 3.93
CA PHE A 244 6.25 -15.38 3.45
C PHE A 244 6.18 -13.85 3.50
N LYS A 245 5.27 -13.26 4.30
CA LYS A 245 5.17 -11.82 4.54
C LYS A 245 6.50 -11.18 4.95
N ARG A 246 6.58 -9.86 4.82
CA ARG A 246 7.69 -9.06 5.38
C ARG A 246 7.83 -9.29 6.88
N GLU A 247 6.85 -8.84 7.67
CA GLU A 247 6.83 -8.99 9.13
C GLU A 247 6.48 -10.43 9.56
N ASP A 248 7.12 -10.96 10.61
CA ASP A 248 6.87 -12.31 11.14
C ASP A 248 5.90 -12.34 12.33
N ASP A 249 5.53 -11.17 12.87
CA ASP A 249 4.66 -11.00 14.04
C ASP A 249 3.14 -10.96 13.71
N GLY A 250 2.78 -10.86 12.43
CA GLY A 250 1.39 -10.69 11.97
C GLY A 250 0.99 -9.27 11.58
N GLY A 251 1.97 -8.37 11.52
CA GLY A 251 1.84 -7.03 10.95
C GLY A 251 1.33 -7.00 9.51
N VAL A 252 1.43 -5.81 8.94
CA VAL A 252 1.27 -5.56 7.51
C VAL A 252 2.57 -4.90 7.05
N ALA A 253 2.97 -5.10 5.80
CA ALA A 253 4.24 -4.58 5.26
C ALA A 253 4.25 -3.03 5.16
N LEU A 254 4.37 -2.37 6.31
CA LEU A 254 4.36 -0.91 6.56
C LEU A 254 5.22 -0.60 7.79
N GLY A 255 5.38 0.68 8.12
CA GLY A 255 6.43 1.14 9.03
C GLY A 255 7.59 1.67 8.20
N ALA A 256 8.77 1.08 8.35
CA ALA A 256 9.91 1.30 7.48
C ALA A 256 9.60 0.95 6.00
N ALA A 257 10.20 1.69 5.08
CA ALA A 257 10.54 1.15 3.76
C ALA A 257 11.52 -0.02 3.89
N LYS A 258 11.43 -0.99 3.00
CA LYS A 258 12.50 -1.96 2.77
C LYS A 258 13.78 -1.22 2.32
N PRO A 259 14.99 -1.61 2.78
CA PRO A 259 16.25 -1.17 2.16
C PRO A 259 16.26 -1.44 0.65
N MET A 260 17.10 -0.72 -0.10
CA MET A 260 17.40 -1.11 -1.49
C MET A 260 18.22 -2.40 -1.48
N MET A 261 17.90 -3.37 -2.34
CA MET A 261 18.47 -4.72 -2.26
C MET A 261 19.01 -5.21 -3.60
N SER A 262 20.21 -5.80 -3.59
CA SER A 262 20.80 -6.54 -4.71
C SER A 262 21.16 -7.96 -4.27
N GLY A 263 20.92 -8.96 -5.11
CA GLY A 263 21.25 -10.37 -4.84
C GLY A 263 20.67 -10.96 -3.54
N GLY A 264 19.69 -10.31 -2.91
CA GLY A 264 19.14 -10.66 -1.60
C GLY A 264 19.88 -10.07 -0.37
N LYS A 265 20.83 -9.15 -0.57
CA LYS A 265 21.46 -8.32 0.46
C LYS A 265 20.99 -6.86 0.34
N PRO A 266 21.05 -6.04 1.41
CA PRO A 266 21.01 -4.58 1.27
C PRO A 266 22.19 -4.09 0.42
N ILE A 267 21.98 -3.02 -0.33
CA ILE A 267 23.05 -2.34 -1.09
C ILE A 267 23.76 -1.34 -0.18
N ASP A 268 25.09 -1.45 -0.11
CA ASP A 268 25.99 -0.42 0.41
C ASP A 268 26.39 0.49 -0.77
N MET A 269 26.16 1.80 -0.64
CA MET A 269 26.38 2.75 -1.74
C MET A 269 27.87 3.00 -2.05
N GLU A 270 28.79 2.63 -1.15
CA GLU A 270 30.24 2.77 -1.38
C GLU A 270 30.83 1.57 -2.13
N GLU A 271 30.21 0.38 -2.02
CA GLU A 271 30.65 -0.85 -2.71
C GLU A 271 29.83 -1.19 -3.97
N ALA A 272 28.70 -0.51 -4.21
CA ALA A 272 27.75 -0.87 -5.26
C ALA A 272 28.27 -0.65 -6.68
N ASP A 273 28.05 -1.64 -7.54
CA ASP A 273 28.54 -1.69 -8.92
C ASP A 273 27.36 -1.60 -9.91
N PRO A 274 27.18 -0.49 -10.67
CA PRO A 274 26.06 -0.32 -11.60
C PRO A 274 25.87 -1.45 -12.62
N ASP A 275 26.94 -2.14 -13.01
CA ASP A 275 26.88 -3.22 -14.01
C ASP A 275 26.46 -4.57 -13.39
N LYS A 276 26.35 -4.66 -12.05
CA LYS A 276 26.11 -5.92 -11.31
C LYS A 276 24.97 -5.82 -10.31
N ASP A 277 24.76 -4.65 -9.71
CA ASP A 277 23.82 -4.42 -8.63
C ASP A 277 22.48 -3.84 -9.09
N THR A 278 21.42 -4.23 -8.37
CA THR A 278 20.03 -3.94 -8.75
C THR A 278 19.50 -2.70 -8.02
N PHE A 279 19.67 -1.52 -8.61
CA PHE A 279 19.28 -0.21 -8.04
C PHE A 279 17.76 0.05 -8.10
N GLY A 280 16.97 -0.76 -7.38
CA GLY A 280 15.51 -0.74 -7.46
C GLY A 280 14.98 -1.78 -8.44
N ALA A 281 13.87 -1.51 -9.14
CA ALA A 281 13.27 -2.42 -10.11
C ALA A 281 12.96 -1.69 -11.43
N GLY A 282 13.79 -1.92 -12.44
CA GLY A 282 13.59 -1.43 -13.81
C GLY A 282 12.97 -2.48 -14.74
N ARG A 283 13.04 -3.76 -14.36
CA ARG A 283 12.53 -4.92 -15.07
C ARG A 283 11.84 -5.87 -14.09
N ILE A 284 11.00 -6.77 -14.57
CA ILE A 284 10.19 -7.64 -13.70
C ILE A 284 11.03 -8.68 -12.93
N GLU A 285 12.15 -9.12 -13.51
CA GLU A 285 13.15 -10.01 -12.89
C GLU A 285 13.94 -9.37 -11.73
N ASP A 286 14.00 -8.04 -11.67
CA ASP A 286 14.66 -7.30 -10.58
C ASP A 286 13.89 -7.45 -9.25
N PHE A 287 12.56 -7.61 -9.30
CA PHE A 287 11.77 -7.90 -8.11
C PHE A 287 12.11 -9.28 -7.53
N THR A 288 12.17 -9.37 -6.20
CA THR A 288 12.39 -10.65 -5.51
C THR A 288 11.31 -11.69 -5.83
N TRP A 289 11.61 -12.98 -5.66
CA TRP A 289 10.62 -14.07 -5.82
C TRP A 289 9.34 -13.87 -4.95
N LYS A 290 9.42 -13.16 -3.81
CA LYS A 290 8.25 -12.78 -3.02
C LYS A 290 7.41 -11.69 -3.70
N GLY A 291 8.00 -10.79 -4.47
CA GLY A 291 7.29 -9.88 -5.37
C GLY A 291 6.52 -10.63 -6.45
N TRP A 292 7.15 -11.61 -7.10
CA TRP A 292 6.46 -12.47 -8.07
C TRP A 292 5.30 -13.27 -7.45
N LEU A 293 5.46 -13.73 -6.21
CA LEU A 293 4.38 -14.38 -5.45
C LEU A 293 3.26 -13.38 -5.12
N ASP A 294 3.57 -12.15 -4.72
CA ASP A 294 2.61 -11.07 -4.49
C ASP A 294 1.75 -10.80 -5.73
N PHE A 295 2.40 -10.61 -6.89
CA PHE A 295 1.73 -10.34 -8.16
C PHE A 295 0.76 -11.48 -8.51
N THR A 296 1.23 -12.72 -8.36
CA THR A 296 0.46 -13.95 -8.61
C THR A 296 -0.69 -14.16 -7.60
N THR A 297 -0.56 -13.66 -6.38
CA THR A 297 -1.59 -13.78 -5.31
C THR A 297 -2.67 -12.70 -5.39
N CYS A 298 -2.61 -11.79 -6.36
CA CYS A 298 -3.64 -10.75 -6.54
C CYS A 298 -5.02 -11.34 -6.85
N THR A 299 -5.90 -11.31 -5.85
CA THR A 299 -7.30 -11.78 -5.91
C THR A 299 -8.22 -10.94 -6.79
N GLU A 300 -7.75 -9.80 -7.31
CA GLU A 300 -8.52 -8.79 -8.03
C GLU A 300 -9.77 -8.25 -7.28
N CYS A 301 -9.82 -8.44 -5.95
CA CYS A 301 -10.98 -8.10 -5.12
C CYS A 301 -11.26 -6.59 -4.96
N GLY A 302 -10.32 -5.74 -5.38
CA GLY A 302 -10.47 -4.28 -5.41
C GLY A 302 -10.46 -3.58 -4.05
N ARG A 303 -10.12 -4.26 -2.94
CA ARG A 303 -10.05 -3.61 -1.61
C ARG A 303 -9.03 -2.47 -1.60
N CYS A 304 -7.79 -2.75 -1.98
CA CYS A 304 -6.71 -1.77 -2.10
C CYS A 304 -7.06 -0.60 -3.03
N GLN A 305 -7.70 -0.87 -4.18
CA GLN A 305 -8.22 0.14 -5.11
C GLN A 305 -9.29 1.02 -4.46
N SER A 306 -10.29 0.43 -3.79
CA SER A 306 -11.37 1.18 -3.13
C SER A 306 -10.92 2.06 -1.95
N GLN A 307 -9.72 1.84 -1.41
CA GLN A 307 -9.14 2.59 -0.29
C GLN A 307 -7.93 3.43 -0.72
N CYS A 308 -7.54 3.40 -2.00
CA CYS A 308 -6.49 4.25 -2.54
C CYS A 308 -7.01 5.69 -2.67
N PRO A 309 -6.31 6.71 -2.16
CA PRO A 309 -6.75 8.09 -2.30
C PRO A 309 -6.73 8.54 -3.78
N ALA A 310 -5.67 8.22 -4.52
CA ALA A 310 -5.51 8.57 -5.93
C ALA A 310 -6.66 8.02 -6.81
N TRP A 311 -6.94 6.72 -6.74
CA TRP A 311 -8.07 6.11 -7.45
C TRP A 311 -9.41 6.79 -7.13
N ASN A 312 -9.68 7.05 -5.85
CA ASN A 312 -10.94 7.66 -5.43
C ASN A 312 -11.10 9.13 -5.88
N THR A 313 -9.99 9.80 -6.24
CA THR A 313 -10.02 11.16 -6.81
C THR A 313 -9.89 11.22 -8.33
N GLY A 314 -9.86 10.07 -9.02
CA GLY A 314 -9.81 10.00 -10.49
C GLY A 314 -8.39 10.08 -11.10
N LYS A 315 -7.35 9.89 -10.28
CA LYS A 315 -5.96 9.69 -10.77
C LYS A 315 -5.78 8.24 -11.27
N PRO A 316 -4.85 7.98 -12.21
CA PRO A 316 -4.75 6.68 -12.88
C PRO A 316 -4.36 5.52 -11.95
N LEU A 317 -3.68 5.79 -10.83
CA LEU A 317 -3.23 4.76 -9.90
C LEU A 317 -4.39 3.97 -9.25
N SER A 318 -4.60 2.76 -9.76
CA SER A 318 -5.18 1.64 -9.01
C SER A 318 -4.08 0.68 -8.55
N PRO A 319 -3.86 0.52 -7.23
CA PRO A 319 -2.92 -0.47 -6.70
C PRO A 319 -3.29 -1.92 -7.07
N LYS A 320 -4.55 -2.19 -7.44
CA LYS A 320 -4.94 -3.50 -7.99
C LYS A 320 -4.40 -3.68 -9.41
N LEU A 321 -4.57 -2.66 -10.26
CA LEU A 321 -4.22 -2.74 -11.68
C LEU A 321 -2.70 -2.77 -11.87
N LEU A 322 -1.95 -1.96 -11.12
CA LEU A 322 -0.49 -2.00 -11.09
C LEU A 322 0.03 -3.42 -10.78
N ILE A 323 -0.50 -4.08 -9.75
CA ILE A 323 -0.10 -5.44 -9.37
C ILE A 323 -0.53 -6.48 -10.41
N THR A 324 -1.66 -6.31 -11.12
CA THR A 324 -2.03 -7.21 -12.23
C THR A 324 -1.21 -6.96 -13.49
N SER A 325 -0.82 -5.72 -13.81
CA SER A 325 0.10 -5.43 -14.92
C SER A 325 1.45 -6.12 -14.70
N LEU A 326 2.04 -6.00 -13.49
CA LEU A 326 3.27 -6.70 -13.12
C LEU A 326 3.12 -8.23 -13.20
N ARG A 327 1.98 -8.78 -12.74
CA ARG A 327 1.66 -10.22 -12.88
C ARG A 327 1.63 -10.66 -14.34
N ASP A 328 0.87 -9.95 -15.17
CA ASP A 328 0.55 -10.39 -16.52
C ASP A 328 1.73 -10.18 -17.47
N HIS A 329 2.47 -9.07 -17.34
CA HIS A 329 3.79 -8.85 -17.95
C HIS A 329 4.77 -9.95 -17.55
N GLY A 330 4.94 -10.21 -16.25
CA GLY A 330 5.85 -11.24 -15.76
C GLY A 330 5.53 -12.64 -16.30
N ASN A 331 4.25 -12.99 -16.42
CA ASN A 331 3.84 -14.28 -17.00
C ASN A 331 4.01 -14.32 -18.54
N ALA A 332 3.92 -13.19 -19.23
CA ALA A 332 4.14 -13.10 -20.68
C ALA A 332 5.63 -13.07 -21.06
N LYS A 333 6.50 -12.41 -20.27
CA LYS A 333 7.97 -12.43 -20.41
C LYS A 333 8.61 -13.73 -19.89
N ALA A 334 7.93 -14.47 -19.01
CA ALA A 334 8.45 -15.71 -18.40
C ALA A 334 9.09 -16.74 -19.36
N PRO A 335 8.57 -17.01 -20.58
CA PRO A 335 9.20 -17.97 -21.50
C PRO A 335 10.61 -17.57 -21.96
N TYR A 336 10.88 -16.26 -22.04
CA TYR A 336 12.21 -15.72 -22.35
C TYR A 336 13.15 -15.86 -21.15
N LEU A 337 12.71 -15.40 -19.97
CA LEU A 337 13.49 -15.49 -18.72
C LEU A 337 13.81 -16.94 -18.31
N LEU A 338 12.87 -17.87 -18.54
CA LEU A 338 13.06 -19.31 -18.25
C LEU A 338 13.92 -20.05 -19.29
N ALA A 339 14.19 -19.44 -20.45
CA ALA A 339 15.19 -19.95 -21.39
C ALA A 339 16.62 -19.53 -21.02
N GLY A 340 16.77 -18.51 -20.17
CA GLY A 340 18.06 -17.92 -19.77
C GLY A 340 18.19 -16.43 -20.13
N GLY A 341 17.28 -15.91 -20.97
CA GLY A 341 17.35 -14.55 -21.51
C GLY A 341 17.37 -13.47 -20.44
N ARG A 342 18.26 -12.49 -20.62
CA ARG A 342 18.43 -11.32 -19.77
C ARG A 342 19.00 -10.17 -20.60
N LYS A 343 18.59 -8.95 -20.28
CA LYS A 343 19.24 -7.73 -20.77
C LYS A 343 20.03 -7.05 -19.67
N ASP A 344 21.01 -6.24 -20.05
CA ASP A 344 21.72 -5.34 -19.15
C ASP A 344 20.95 -4.01 -18.95
N ILE A 345 21.64 -2.92 -18.61
CA ILE A 345 21.05 -1.57 -18.49
C ILE A 345 21.01 -0.83 -19.85
N GLY A 346 21.92 -1.14 -20.79
CA GLY A 346 21.88 -0.62 -22.16
C GLY A 346 20.73 -1.21 -23.00
N GLY A 347 20.25 -2.40 -22.63
CA GLY A 347 19.23 -3.15 -23.35
C GLY A 347 19.80 -4.28 -24.21
N ASP A 348 21.11 -4.51 -24.13
CA ASP A 348 21.82 -5.57 -24.86
C ASP A 348 21.57 -6.94 -24.20
N GLU A 349 21.49 -8.00 -25.00
CA GLU A 349 21.28 -9.36 -24.50
C GLU A 349 22.55 -9.90 -23.85
N VAL A 350 22.45 -10.31 -22.59
CA VAL A 350 23.54 -10.87 -21.78
C VAL A 350 23.20 -12.24 -21.18
N GLY A 351 21.98 -12.74 -21.40
CA GLY A 351 21.53 -14.06 -20.91
C GLY A 351 21.62 -15.17 -21.97
N LEU A 352 21.31 -14.83 -23.23
CA LEU A 352 21.34 -15.73 -24.39
C LEU A 352 22.32 -15.20 -25.43
N VAL A 353 23.60 -15.44 -25.19
CA VAL A 353 24.71 -15.03 -26.08
C VAL A 353 25.48 -16.22 -26.65
N ASP A 354 26.13 -16.00 -27.80
CA ASP A 354 27.08 -16.92 -28.44
C ASP A 354 28.44 -16.96 -27.71
N ALA A 355 29.46 -17.57 -28.31
CA ALA A 355 30.79 -17.68 -27.70
C ALA A 355 31.61 -16.37 -27.81
N GLU A 356 31.17 -15.47 -28.68
CA GLU A 356 31.79 -14.20 -29.04
C GLU A 356 31.17 -13.04 -28.24
N GLY A 357 29.98 -13.24 -27.65
CA GLY A 357 29.25 -12.29 -26.80
C GLY A 357 28.04 -11.62 -27.46
N ASN A 358 27.67 -12.00 -28.69
CA ASN A 358 26.50 -11.46 -29.39
C ASN A 358 25.24 -12.29 -29.06
N ALA A 359 24.05 -11.74 -29.31
CA ALA A 359 22.79 -12.44 -29.06
C ALA A 359 22.65 -13.75 -29.88
N ASP A 360 22.39 -14.88 -29.21
CA ASP A 360 22.12 -16.17 -29.86
C ASP A 360 20.73 -16.16 -30.50
N GLU A 361 20.66 -15.65 -31.73
CA GLU A 361 19.46 -15.68 -32.58
C GLU A 361 18.88 -17.09 -32.75
N ALA A 362 19.70 -18.14 -32.72
CA ALA A 362 19.21 -19.51 -32.81
C ALA A 362 18.55 -19.97 -31.51
N ALA A 363 18.92 -19.46 -30.33
CA ALA A 363 18.16 -19.63 -29.08
C ALA A 363 16.92 -18.73 -29.05
N LEU A 364 17.05 -17.45 -29.39
CA LEU A 364 15.96 -16.48 -29.41
C LEU A 364 14.83 -16.91 -30.37
N ALA A 365 15.14 -17.47 -31.53
CA ALA A 365 14.16 -18.01 -32.48
C ALA A 365 13.31 -19.17 -31.91
N LYS A 366 13.80 -19.89 -30.90
CA LYS A 366 13.04 -20.97 -30.20
C LYS A 366 12.04 -20.41 -29.20
N ILE A 367 12.18 -19.13 -28.80
CA ILE A 367 11.33 -18.46 -27.81
C ILE A 367 10.13 -17.83 -28.53
N PRO A 368 8.88 -18.01 -28.03
CA PRO A 368 7.69 -17.43 -28.64
C PRO A 368 7.83 -15.94 -28.88
N ALA A 369 7.54 -15.47 -30.10
CA ALA A 369 7.79 -14.08 -30.51
C ALA A 369 7.19 -13.05 -29.53
N GLY A 370 5.96 -13.26 -29.07
CA GLY A 370 5.32 -12.38 -28.08
C GLY A 370 6.04 -12.32 -26.71
N ALA A 371 6.77 -13.36 -26.30
CA ALA A 371 7.58 -13.33 -25.08
C ALA A 371 8.90 -12.58 -25.27
N ARG A 372 9.42 -12.50 -26.50
CA ARG A 372 10.54 -11.61 -26.87
C ARG A 372 10.06 -10.17 -26.98
N THR A 373 8.96 -9.90 -27.68
CA THR A 373 8.35 -8.55 -27.73
C THR A 373 8.01 -8.01 -26.34
N GLU A 374 7.52 -8.86 -25.42
CA GLU A 374 7.27 -8.45 -24.03
C GLU A 374 8.56 -8.25 -23.21
N ALA A 375 9.70 -8.81 -23.64
CA ALA A 375 11.01 -8.57 -23.02
C ALA A 375 11.59 -7.20 -23.35
N GLU A 376 11.24 -6.63 -24.51
CA GLU A 376 11.62 -5.27 -24.95
C GLU A 376 10.79 -4.16 -24.28
N ARG A 377 9.77 -4.49 -23.47
CA ARG A 377 8.88 -3.48 -22.88
C ARG A 377 9.45 -2.89 -21.59
N LYS A 378 9.68 -1.57 -21.61
CA LYS A 378 10.05 -0.78 -20.44
C LYS A 378 9.02 -0.95 -19.31
N LEU A 379 9.48 -1.16 -18.08
CA LEU A 379 8.60 -1.40 -16.94
C LEU A 379 7.82 -0.15 -16.54
N VAL A 380 8.46 1.02 -16.59
CA VAL A 380 7.88 2.33 -16.27
C VAL A 380 8.26 3.34 -17.36
N GLY A 381 7.32 4.15 -17.83
CA GLY A 381 7.60 5.25 -18.74
C GLY A 381 6.34 6.07 -19.04
N ASP A 382 6.52 7.18 -19.78
CA ASP A 382 5.39 7.96 -20.29
C ASP A 382 4.71 7.21 -21.44
N THR A 383 3.43 6.88 -21.29
CA THR A 383 2.71 6.06 -22.28
C THR A 383 2.46 6.81 -23.59
N GLU A 384 2.29 8.12 -23.56
CA GLU A 384 1.96 8.91 -24.75
C GLU A 384 3.25 9.15 -25.55
N ALA A 385 4.32 9.62 -24.91
CA ALA A 385 5.60 9.88 -25.57
C ALA A 385 6.24 8.61 -26.19
N MET A 386 6.21 7.46 -25.49
CA MET A 386 6.73 6.19 -26.05
C MET A 386 5.93 5.73 -27.27
N VAL A 387 4.60 5.85 -27.24
CA VAL A 387 3.74 5.45 -28.38
C VAL A 387 3.89 6.41 -29.56
N GLU A 388 4.08 7.71 -29.32
CA GLU A 388 4.40 8.69 -30.37
C GLU A 388 5.78 8.47 -31.00
N ALA A 389 6.78 8.03 -30.22
CA ALA A 389 8.08 7.58 -30.72
C ALA A 389 8.03 6.27 -31.53
N GLY A 390 6.89 5.58 -31.55
CA GLY A 390 6.72 4.26 -32.20
C GLY A 390 7.20 3.08 -31.36
N GLU A 391 7.53 3.31 -30.09
CA GLU A 391 7.95 2.28 -29.13
C GLU A 391 6.76 1.52 -28.54
N LEU A 392 7.05 0.47 -27.78
CA LEU A 392 6.03 -0.31 -27.09
C LEU A 392 5.60 0.40 -25.79
N ALA A 393 4.30 0.64 -25.64
CA ALA A 393 3.73 1.20 -24.41
C ALA A 393 4.24 0.45 -23.15
N PRO A 394 4.62 1.18 -22.09
CA PRO A 394 5.24 0.60 -20.89
C PRO A 394 4.26 -0.27 -20.09
N ILE A 395 4.77 -0.99 -19.08
CA ILE A 395 3.94 -1.85 -18.22
C ILE A 395 3.15 -1.03 -17.18
N ILE A 396 3.79 0.00 -16.63
CA ILE A 396 3.25 0.98 -15.71
C ILE A 396 3.52 2.38 -16.28
N ASP A 397 2.48 3.20 -16.35
CA ASP A 397 2.60 4.58 -16.78
C ASP A 397 3.27 5.47 -15.71
N THR A 398 4.06 6.47 -16.12
CA THR A 398 4.75 7.42 -15.23
C THR A 398 3.78 8.13 -14.26
N GLU A 399 2.65 8.67 -14.73
CA GLU A 399 1.65 9.29 -13.84
C GLU A 399 0.95 8.26 -12.93
N THR A 400 0.86 7.00 -13.36
CA THR A 400 0.42 5.89 -12.48
C THR A 400 1.40 5.66 -11.31
N LEU A 401 2.72 5.69 -11.55
CA LEU A 401 3.72 5.52 -10.49
C LEU A 401 3.79 6.75 -9.56
N TRP A 402 3.82 7.95 -10.13
CA TRP A 402 3.99 9.22 -9.40
C TRP A 402 2.71 9.71 -8.71
N SER A 403 1.54 9.16 -9.06
CA SER A 403 0.29 9.30 -8.29
C SER A 403 0.32 8.63 -6.89
N CYS A 404 1.31 7.79 -6.57
CA CYS A 404 1.36 7.14 -5.25
C CYS A 404 1.79 8.09 -4.12
N THR A 405 1.01 8.11 -3.04
CA THR A 405 1.28 8.90 -1.83
C THR A 405 1.98 8.09 -0.71
N ASN A 406 2.44 6.87 -1.00
CA ASN A 406 3.09 5.92 -0.07
C ASN A 406 2.38 5.72 1.30
N CYS A 407 1.09 6.05 1.39
CA CYS A 407 0.33 6.12 2.65
C CYS A 407 -0.15 4.77 3.21
N GLY A 408 0.27 3.65 2.62
CA GLY A 408 0.00 2.29 3.08
C GLY A 408 -1.46 1.78 2.98
N ALA A 409 -2.40 2.60 2.52
CA ALA A 409 -3.83 2.24 2.50
C ALA A 409 -4.15 0.99 1.65
N CYS A 410 -3.33 0.71 0.63
CA CYS A 410 -3.42 -0.51 -0.18
C CYS A 410 -2.99 -1.78 0.58
N VAL A 411 -1.94 -1.69 1.39
CA VAL A 411 -1.34 -2.84 2.12
C VAL A 411 -2.21 -3.24 3.32
N GLU A 412 -2.58 -2.27 4.18
CA GLU A 412 -3.46 -2.49 5.35
C GLU A 412 -4.83 -3.08 4.98
N GLN A 413 -5.25 -2.91 3.72
CA GLN A 413 -6.54 -3.36 3.19
C GLN A 413 -6.40 -4.60 2.29
N CYS A 414 -5.19 -5.15 2.15
CA CYS A 414 -4.91 -6.37 1.40
C CYS A 414 -5.05 -7.61 2.32
N PRO A 415 -5.99 -8.54 2.05
CA PRO A 415 -6.18 -9.71 2.91
C PRO A 415 -5.03 -10.71 2.91
N VAL A 416 -4.12 -10.59 1.95
CA VAL A 416 -2.97 -11.47 1.69
C VAL A 416 -1.63 -10.73 1.82
N ASP A 417 -1.66 -9.48 2.32
CA ASP A 417 -0.49 -8.62 2.59
C ASP A 417 0.50 -8.48 1.42
N ILE A 418 -0.02 -8.07 0.26
CA ILE A 418 0.80 -7.68 -0.90
C ILE A 418 1.52 -6.35 -0.57
N GLU A 419 2.82 -6.33 -0.81
CA GLU A 419 3.79 -5.31 -0.41
C GLU A 419 3.79 -4.09 -1.35
N HIS A 420 2.58 -3.65 -1.77
CA HIS A 420 2.34 -2.64 -2.81
C HIS A 420 3.23 -1.37 -2.72
N VAL A 421 3.57 -0.92 -1.50
CA VAL A 421 4.36 0.30 -1.29
C VAL A 421 5.85 0.04 -1.52
N ASP A 422 6.39 -1.10 -1.10
CA ASP A 422 7.79 -1.44 -1.36
C ASP A 422 8.03 -1.64 -2.87
N HIS A 423 7.10 -2.31 -3.58
CA HIS A 423 7.19 -2.46 -5.05
C HIS A 423 7.18 -1.11 -5.80
N ILE A 424 6.43 -0.13 -5.31
CA ILE A 424 6.38 1.23 -5.87
C ILE A 424 7.66 2.03 -5.54
N ILE A 425 8.23 1.83 -4.34
CA ILE A 425 9.50 2.46 -3.96
C ILE A 425 10.65 1.89 -4.78
N ASP A 426 10.71 0.58 -4.99
CA ASP A 426 11.77 -0.05 -5.80
C ASP A 426 11.69 0.38 -7.28
N MET A 427 10.50 0.52 -7.88
CA MET A 427 10.37 1.14 -9.22
C MET A 427 10.83 2.60 -9.24
N ARG A 428 10.46 3.41 -8.24
CA ARG A 428 10.92 4.80 -8.13
C ARG A 428 12.43 4.95 -7.92
N ARG A 429 13.06 4.01 -7.21
CA ARG A 429 14.53 3.96 -7.04
C ARG A 429 15.22 3.82 -8.40
N TYR A 430 14.77 2.91 -9.25
CA TYR A 430 15.35 2.73 -10.59
C TYR A 430 15.14 3.96 -11.48
N GLN A 431 13.92 4.49 -11.52
CA GLN A 431 13.57 5.72 -12.24
C GLN A 431 14.48 6.90 -11.85
N VAL A 432 14.70 7.13 -10.55
CA VAL A 432 15.50 8.27 -10.06
C VAL A 432 17.01 8.03 -10.14
N LEU A 433 17.50 6.82 -9.87
CA LEU A 433 18.93 6.54 -9.70
C LEU A 433 19.62 6.06 -10.99
N ILE A 434 18.89 5.41 -11.90
CA ILE A 434 19.44 4.88 -13.16
C ILE A 434 18.98 5.71 -14.35
N GLU A 435 17.67 5.91 -14.53
CA GLU A 435 17.14 6.63 -15.70
C GLU A 435 17.17 8.16 -15.56
N SER A 436 17.25 8.68 -14.33
CA SER A 436 17.00 10.09 -14.00
C SER A 436 15.61 10.60 -14.45
N ASP A 437 14.64 9.70 -14.66
CA ASP A 437 13.26 9.99 -15.04
C ASP A 437 12.41 10.23 -13.78
N PHE A 438 12.05 11.48 -13.53
CA PHE A 438 11.17 11.86 -12.42
C PHE A 438 10.50 13.23 -12.66
N PRO A 439 9.33 13.49 -12.04
CA PRO A 439 8.63 14.76 -12.15
C PRO A 439 9.54 15.96 -11.85
N SER A 440 9.62 16.88 -12.80
CA SER A 440 10.51 18.06 -12.83
C SER A 440 10.57 18.86 -11.53
N GLU A 441 9.42 18.93 -10.85
CA GLU A 441 9.18 19.63 -9.60
C GLU A 441 10.06 19.08 -8.45
N LEU A 442 10.45 17.80 -8.51
CA LEU A 442 11.38 17.16 -7.57
C LEU A 442 12.84 17.59 -7.77
N ALA A 443 13.24 18.13 -8.93
CA ALA A 443 14.62 18.58 -9.14
C ALA A 443 15.00 19.73 -8.18
N GLY A 444 14.05 20.63 -7.91
CA GLY A 444 14.20 21.68 -6.89
C GLY A 444 14.30 21.11 -5.47
N LEU A 445 13.48 20.11 -5.15
CA LEU A 445 13.52 19.39 -3.88
C LEU A 445 14.88 18.74 -3.61
N PHE A 446 15.39 17.95 -4.57
CA PHE A 446 16.68 17.25 -4.41
C PHE A 446 17.83 18.24 -4.26
N LYS A 447 17.88 19.26 -5.12
CA LYS A 447 18.91 20.32 -5.05
C LYS A 447 18.88 21.07 -3.71
N ASN A 448 17.70 21.40 -3.18
CA ASN A 448 17.56 22.05 -1.88
C ASN A 448 18.02 21.14 -0.73
N LEU A 449 17.65 19.86 -0.76
CA LEU A 449 18.07 18.87 0.23
C LEU A 449 19.60 18.68 0.24
N GLU A 450 20.22 18.55 -0.93
CA GLU A 450 21.67 18.42 -1.11
C GLU A 450 22.44 19.68 -0.67
N ASN A 451 22.05 20.86 -1.17
CA ASN A 451 22.84 22.09 -1.03
C ASN A 451 22.51 22.90 0.25
N LYS A 452 21.41 22.59 0.94
CA LYS A 452 20.93 23.33 2.13
C LYS A 452 20.47 22.42 3.29
N GLY A 453 20.52 21.10 3.14
CA GLY A 453 20.06 20.15 4.16
C GLY A 453 18.55 20.25 4.47
N ASN A 454 17.75 20.94 3.64
CA ASN A 454 16.32 21.13 3.88
C ASN A 454 15.55 21.39 2.56
N PRO A 455 14.30 20.91 2.42
CA PRO A 455 13.58 20.95 1.15
C PRO A 455 13.09 22.36 0.76
N TRP A 456 13.02 23.30 1.71
CA TRP A 456 12.64 24.70 1.48
C TRP A 456 13.80 25.60 1.00
N GLY A 457 15.03 25.07 0.90
CA GLY A 457 16.21 25.81 0.44
C GLY A 457 16.68 26.95 1.36
N GLN A 458 16.14 27.05 2.58
CA GLN A 458 16.48 28.09 3.56
C GLN A 458 17.89 27.87 4.12
N ASN A 459 18.50 28.87 4.78
CA ASN A 459 19.83 28.72 5.35
C ASN A 459 19.76 28.12 6.76
N ALA A 460 20.76 27.32 7.14
CA ALA A 460 20.82 26.68 8.45
C ALA A 460 20.71 27.67 9.64
N LYS A 461 21.22 28.90 9.48
CA LYS A 461 21.08 29.96 10.50
C LYS A 461 19.63 30.38 10.74
N ASP A 462 18.80 30.36 9.69
CA ASP A 462 17.39 30.73 9.77
C ASP A 462 16.56 29.72 10.58
N ARG A 463 17.12 28.52 10.85
CA ARG A 463 16.46 27.46 11.63
C ARG A 463 16.22 27.84 13.09
N LEU A 464 16.99 28.79 13.63
CA LEU A 464 16.83 29.28 15.01
C LEU A 464 15.76 30.37 15.14
N ASN A 465 15.24 30.91 14.02
CA ASN A 465 14.33 32.07 14.04
C ASN A 465 13.05 31.84 14.86
N TRP A 466 12.53 30.61 14.95
CA TRP A 466 11.36 30.31 15.77
C TRP A 466 11.60 30.42 17.29
N ILE A 467 12.86 30.29 17.75
CA ILE A 467 13.25 30.49 19.15
C ILE A 467 13.25 31.98 19.49
N ASN A 468 13.68 32.83 18.55
CA ASN A 468 13.59 34.28 18.68
C ASN A 468 12.12 34.79 18.72
N GLU A 469 11.15 33.93 18.40
CA GLU A 469 9.70 34.18 18.55
C GLU A 469 9.11 33.57 19.84
N MET A 470 9.94 33.20 20.83
CA MET A 470 9.56 32.69 22.15
C MET A 470 9.89 33.70 23.25
N GLU A 471 9.16 33.64 24.37
CA GLU A 471 9.35 34.52 25.53
C GLU A 471 10.32 33.93 26.58
N PHE A 472 10.79 32.69 26.39
CA PHE A 472 11.69 31.95 27.31
C PHE A 472 12.82 31.25 26.56
N ASP A 473 13.90 30.96 27.28
CA ASP A 473 15.15 30.42 26.75
C ASP A 473 15.02 28.92 26.41
N ILE A 474 15.47 28.52 25.22
CA ILE A 474 15.46 27.13 24.75
C ILE A 474 16.90 26.68 24.49
N PRO A 475 17.47 25.74 25.29
CA PRO A 475 18.87 25.35 25.17
C PRO A 475 19.22 24.75 23.79
N VAL A 476 20.23 25.32 23.14
CA VAL A 476 20.80 24.86 21.88
C VAL A 476 22.10 24.11 22.16
N PHE A 477 22.24 22.91 21.59
CA PHE A 477 23.47 22.12 21.68
C PHE A 477 24.65 22.87 21.04
N GLY A 478 25.82 22.84 21.69
CA GLY A 478 27.03 23.55 21.24
C GLY A 478 26.96 25.08 21.32
N GLN A 479 25.94 25.64 22.00
CA GLN A 479 25.84 27.08 22.31
C GLN A 479 25.52 27.30 23.80
N ASP A 480 24.50 26.61 24.32
CA ASP A 480 24.07 26.69 25.73
C ASP A 480 24.46 25.45 26.55
N ALA A 481 24.70 24.31 25.90
CA ALA A 481 25.17 23.09 26.52
C ALA A 481 25.92 22.18 25.53
N ASP A 482 27.09 21.70 25.95
CA ASP A 482 27.98 20.84 25.15
C ASP A 482 27.72 19.33 25.36
N SER A 483 26.74 18.96 26.19
CA SER A 483 26.37 17.57 26.45
C SER A 483 24.87 17.39 26.69
N PHE A 484 24.39 16.16 26.49
CA PHE A 484 23.02 15.75 26.81
C PHE A 484 22.82 15.43 28.31
N GLU A 485 23.85 15.52 29.16
CA GLU A 485 23.69 15.25 30.60
C GLU A 485 22.67 16.20 31.22
N GLY A 486 21.77 15.64 32.05
CA GLY A 486 20.71 16.38 32.72
C GLY A 486 19.48 16.69 31.87
N TYR A 487 19.46 16.35 30.57
CA TYR A 487 18.28 16.49 29.70
C TYR A 487 17.46 15.19 29.61
N ASP A 488 16.13 15.31 29.43
CA ASP A 488 15.20 14.18 29.27
C ASP A 488 15.04 13.76 27.79
N TYR A 489 15.05 14.74 26.87
CA TYR A 489 14.78 14.56 25.43
C TYR A 489 15.58 15.55 24.58
N LEU A 490 16.07 15.09 23.42
CA LEU A 490 16.44 15.96 22.31
C LEU A 490 15.19 16.30 21.52
N PHE A 491 14.87 17.58 21.34
CA PHE A 491 13.72 18.00 20.54
C PHE A 491 14.15 18.20 19.09
N TRP A 492 13.85 17.20 18.26
CA TRP A 492 14.04 17.28 16.82
C TRP A 492 12.92 18.11 16.20
N VAL A 493 13.27 19.30 15.70
CA VAL A 493 12.32 20.29 15.19
C VAL A 493 11.79 19.89 13.81
N GLY A 494 12.67 19.35 12.97
CA GLY A 494 12.43 19.04 11.58
C GLY A 494 12.28 20.28 10.70
N CYS A 495 12.48 20.14 9.39
CA CYS A 495 12.49 21.28 8.47
C CYS A 495 11.19 22.10 8.49
N ALA A 496 10.03 21.42 8.55
CA ALA A 496 8.74 22.12 8.61
C ALA A 496 8.61 22.93 9.91
N GLY A 497 8.94 22.33 11.05
CA GLY A 497 8.82 22.96 12.37
C GLY A 497 9.72 24.18 12.57
N ALA A 498 10.76 24.34 11.75
CA ALA A 498 11.64 25.50 11.76
C ALA A 498 11.30 26.56 10.70
N TYR A 499 10.93 26.15 9.48
CA TYR A 499 10.85 27.04 8.33
C TYR A 499 9.42 27.38 7.85
N GLU A 500 8.39 26.57 8.19
CA GLU A 500 7.01 26.79 7.72
C GLU A 500 6.15 27.36 8.85
N ASP A 501 5.57 28.54 8.68
CA ASP A 501 5.03 29.34 9.80
C ASP A 501 3.84 28.68 10.53
N ARG A 502 3.04 27.85 9.84
CA ARG A 502 1.97 27.08 10.48
C ARG A 502 2.57 25.94 11.31
N ALA A 503 3.62 25.29 10.85
CA ALA A 503 4.35 24.27 11.60
C ALA A 503 5.19 24.85 12.75
N LYS A 504 5.79 26.05 12.62
CA LYS A 504 6.41 26.78 13.74
C LYS A 504 5.47 26.92 14.92
N LYS A 505 4.21 27.30 14.71
CA LYS A 505 3.19 27.38 15.78
C LYS A 505 3.02 26.05 16.53
N THR A 506 3.19 24.91 15.85
CA THR A 506 3.23 23.58 16.51
C THR A 506 4.51 23.39 17.32
N THR A 507 5.68 23.73 16.77
CA THR A 507 6.97 23.67 17.49
C THR A 507 6.94 24.49 18.78
N LYS A 508 6.51 25.75 18.70
CA LYS A 508 6.39 26.67 19.83
C LYS A 508 5.43 26.15 20.90
N ALA A 509 4.27 25.64 20.50
CA ALA A 509 3.32 25.04 21.44
C ALA A 509 3.85 23.77 22.12
N VAL A 510 4.61 22.92 21.41
CA VAL A 510 5.26 21.74 22.00
C VAL A 510 6.36 22.16 22.98
N ALA A 511 7.19 23.15 22.64
CA ALA A 511 8.21 23.69 23.54
C ALA A 511 7.60 24.24 24.84
N GLU A 512 6.56 25.08 24.74
CA GLU A 512 5.87 25.66 25.91
C GLU A 512 5.21 24.58 26.79
N LEU A 513 4.60 23.54 26.18
CA LEU A 513 4.03 22.41 26.91
C LEU A 513 5.10 21.55 27.61
N LEU A 514 6.26 21.29 26.99
CA LEU A 514 7.35 20.54 27.61
C LEU A 514 7.98 21.31 28.77
N ALA A 515 8.24 22.61 28.57
CA ALA A 515 8.74 23.50 29.62
C ALA A 515 7.73 23.64 30.78
N THR A 516 6.43 23.80 30.49
CA THR A 516 5.36 23.83 31.51
C THR A 516 5.32 22.53 32.32
N ALA A 517 5.50 21.39 31.66
CA ALA A 517 5.53 20.08 32.30
C ALA A 517 6.83 19.80 33.09
N GLY A 518 7.81 20.71 33.08
CA GLY A 518 9.13 20.48 33.66
C GLY A 518 9.81 19.25 33.04
N VAL A 519 9.84 19.19 31.71
CA VAL A 519 10.62 18.21 30.92
C VAL A 519 11.80 18.97 30.34
N LYS A 520 13.01 18.54 30.67
CA LYS A 520 14.24 19.20 30.21
C LYS A 520 14.54 18.75 28.79
N PHE A 521 14.60 19.69 27.85
CA PHE A 521 14.95 19.40 26.47
C PHE A 521 15.95 20.42 25.93
N MET A 522 16.69 20.00 24.92
CA MET A 522 17.56 20.83 24.09
C MET A 522 17.22 20.63 22.60
N VAL A 523 17.72 21.51 21.74
CA VAL A 523 17.59 21.43 20.27
C VAL A 523 18.96 21.44 19.59
N LEU A 524 19.04 20.85 18.40
CA LEU A 524 20.27 20.80 17.58
C LEU A 524 20.63 22.13 16.90
N GLY A 525 19.75 23.14 16.95
CA GLY A 525 19.99 24.44 16.33
C GLY A 525 20.29 24.36 14.83
N ALA A 526 21.36 25.01 14.39
CA ALA A 526 21.73 25.10 12.98
C ALA A 526 22.23 23.76 12.38
N ASP A 527 22.67 22.82 13.21
CA ASP A 527 23.29 21.56 12.76
C ASP A 527 22.26 20.47 12.40
N GLU A 528 20.97 20.68 12.72
CA GLU A 528 19.90 19.76 12.34
C GLU A 528 19.58 19.88 10.84
N THR A 529 19.70 18.79 10.07
CA THR A 529 19.34 18.81 8.63
C THR A 529 17.90 18.32 8.37
N CYS A 530 17.67 17.56 7.30
CA CYS A 530 16.41 16.92 6.98
C CYS A 530 16.53 15.44 7.29
N SER A 531 15.48 14.81 7.84
CA SER A 531 15.50 13.37 8.13
C SER A 531 15.48 12.47 6.88
N GLY A 532 15.65 13.02 5.66
CA GLY A 532 15.72 12.29 4.39
C GLY A 532 14.40 11.72 3.86
N ASP A 533 13.27 11.83 4.57
CA ASP A 533 12.00 11.16 4.20
C ASP A 533 11.57 11.45 2.76
N SER A 534 11.56 12.72 2.33
CA SER A 534 11.07 13.08 0.99
C SER A 534 11.99 12.58 -0.13
N ALA A 535 13.31 12.51 0.09
CA ALA A 535 14.24 11.86 -0.85
C ALA A 535 13.91 10.36 -0.97
N ARG A 536 13.79 9.66 0.17
CA ARG A 536 13.49 8.22 0.19
C ARG A 536 12.09 7.89 -0.35
N ARG A 537 11.09 8.76 -0.13
CA ARG A 537 9.74 8.61 -0.71
C ARG A 537 9.71 8.85 -2.22
N ALA A 538 10.62 9.68 -2.74
CA ALA A 538 10.76 9.92 -4.17
C ALA A 538 11.56 8.82 -4.87
N GLY A 539 12.41 8.06 -4.16
CA GLY A 539 13.28 7.02 -4.75
C GLY A 539 14.76 7.39 -4.74
N ASN A 540 15.12 8.62 -4.37
CA ASN A 540 16.52 9.04 -4.20
C ASN A 540 17.09 8.44 -2.90
N GLU A 541 17.44 7.15 -2.95
CA GLU A 541 17.98 6.40 -1.81
C GLU A 541 19.38 6.90 -1.41
N PHE A 542 20.21 7.30 -2.37
CA PHE A 542 21.55 7.86 -2.12
C PHE A 542 21.49 9.13 -1.26
N LEU A 543 20.69 10.13 -1.69
CA LEU A 543 20.49 11.37 -0.93
C LEU A 543 19.82 11.11 0.43
N PHE A 544 18.97 10.09 0.54
CA PHE A 544 18.48 9.64 1.85
C PHE A 544 19.61 9.11 2.75
N GLN A 545 20.47 8.22 2.25
CA GLN A 545 21.56 7.65 3.05
C GLN A 545 22.57 8.72 3.48
N GLN A 546 22.98 9.61 2.57
CA GLN A 546 23.85 10.75 2.88
C GLN A 546 23.28 11.62 4.01
N LEU A 547 22.01 12.06 3.89
CA LEU A 547 21.35 12.85 4.94
C LEU A 547 21.19 12.06 6.24
N ALA A 548 20.91 10.75 6.17
CA ALA A 548 20.79 9.92 7.36
C ALA A 548 22.13 9.77 8.09
N GLN A 549 23.21 9.45 7.38
CA GLN A 549 24.57 9.34 7.92
C GLN A 549 25.02 10.64 8.60
N GLN A 550 24.87 11.79 7.92
CA GLN A 550 25.19 13.11 8.49
C GLN A 550 24.44 13.37 9.80
N ASN A 551 23.12 13.14 9.82
CA ASN A 551 22.34 13.31 11.05
C ASN A 551 22.70 12.28 12.14
N ILE A 552 23.10 11.06 11.77
CA ILE A 552 23.53 10.02 12.71
C ILE A 552 24.87 10.39 13.36
N GLU A 553 25.80 10.98 12.62
CA GLU A 553 27.04 11.55 13.16
C GLU A 553 26.74 12.64 14.20
N THR A 554 25.92 13.64 13.85
CA THR A 554 25.52 14.71 14.78
C THR A 554 24.78 14.17 16.00
N LEU A 555 23.80 13.27 15.81
CA LEU A 555 23.03 12.68 16.91
C LEU A 555 23.91 11.81 17.83
N ASN A 556 24.88 11.09 17.28
CA ASN A 556 25.82 10.29 18.09
C ASN A 556 26.79 11.19 18.87
N GLY A 557 27.17 12.36 18.34
CA GLY A 557 27.92 13.38 19.07
C GLY A 557 27.14 13.96 20.26
N VAL A 558 25.86 14.32 20.07
CA VAL A 558 24.98 14.76 21.18
C VAL A 558 24.84 13.67 22.25
N PHE A 559 24.75 12.41 21.82
CA PHE A 559 24.58 11.26 22.70
C PHE A 559 25.89 10.54 23.07
N ASP A 560 27.04 11.21 23.00
CA ASP A 560 28.30 10.68 23.50
C ASP A 560 28.24 10.46 25.03
N GLY A 561 28.84 9.37 25.51
CA GLY A 561 28.68 8.87 26.88
C GLY A 561 27.24 8.44 27.29
N VAL A 562 26.20 8.80 26.51
CA VAL A 562 24.80 8.51 26.85
C VAL A 562 24.46 7.06 26.53
N GLU A 563 24.11 6.30 27.57
CA GLU A 563 23.57 4.94 27.46
C GLU A 563 22.43 4.85 26.42
N GLN A 564 22.46 3.83 25.57
CA GLN A 564 21.52 3.62 24.46
C GLN A 564 20.02 3.71 24.87
N SER A 565 19.66 3.34 26.11
CA SER A 565 18.28 3.42 26.63
C SER A 565 17.81 4.84 26.99
N LYS A 566 18.73 5.81 27.01
CA LYS A 566 18.49 7.22 27.38
C LYS A 566 18.55 8.17 26.17
N ARG A 567 18.99 7.69 25.00
CA ARG A 567 19.09 8.45 23.73
C ARG A 567 17.71 8.76 23.14
N LYS A 568 17.02 9.73 23.74
CA LYS A 568 15.60 10.02 23.51
C LYS A 568 15.41 11.22 22.61
N ILE A 569 14.58 11.06 21.58
CA ILE A 569 14.26 12.12 20.62
C ILE A 569 12.74 12.34 20.61
N VAL A 570 12.28 13.58 20.79
CA VAL A 570 10.87 13.96 20.56
C VAL A 570 10.74 14.68 19.21
N VAL A 571 9.67 14.38 18.48
CA VAL A 571 9.39 14.93 17.12
C VAL A 571 7.96 15.44 16.99
N THR A 572 7.75 16.57 16.30
CA THR A 572 6.41 17.08 15.92
C THR A 572 5.83 16.45 14.66
N CYS A 573 6.67 15.76 13.87
CA CYS A 573 6.34 15.34 12.52
C CYS A 573 6.24 13.82 12.39
N ALA A 574 5.07 13.33 11.98
CA ALA A 574 4.81 11.92 11.72
C ALA A 574 5.76 11.28 10.68
N HIS A 575 6.30 12.07 9.74
CA HIS A 575 7.29 11.59 8.76
C HIS A 575 8.67 11.41 9.40
N CYS A 576 9.18 12.43 10.08
CA CYS A 576 10.44 12.34 10.85
C CYS A 576 10.36 11.24 11.91
N PHE A 577 9.21 11.06 12.56
CA PHE A 577 8.95 9.94 13.46
C PHE A 577 9.15 8.59 12.78
N ASN A 578 8.51 8.35 11.63
CA ASN A 578 8.67 7.08 10.91
C ASN A 578 10.13 6.84 10.49
N THR A 579 10.79 7.86 9.96
CA THR A 579 12.14 7.70 9.41
C THR A 579 13.20 7.56 10.50
N LEU A 580 13.18 8.39 11.55
CA LEU A 580 14.11 8.27 12.67
C LEU A 580 13.87 6.99 13.50
N ASN A 581 12.61 6.57 13.69
CA ASN A 581 12.30 5.40 14.53
C ASN A 581 12.48 4.06 13.80
N ASN A 582 12.15 3.99 12.50
CA ASN A 582 12.05 2.71 11.77
C ASN A 582 13.09 2.55 10.66
N GLU A 583 13.66 3.64 10.14
CA GLU A 583 14.49 3.62 8.93
C GLU A 583 15.95 3.95 9.19
N TYR A 584 16.26 4.84 10.12
CA TYR A 584 17.64 5.09 10.59
C TYR A 584 18.33 3.82 11.15
N PRO A 585 17.63 2.88 11.82
CA PRO A 585 18.24 1.60 12.25
C PRO A 585 18.74 0.72 11.10
N GLN A 586 18.37 1.01 9.85
CA GLN A 586 18.88 0.31 8.66
C GLN A 586 20.26 0.82 8.22
N VAL A 587 20.67 2.00 8.71
CA VAL A 587 21.92 2.71 8.39
C VAL A 587 22.67 3.11 9.67
N GLY A 588 22.53 2.32 10.74
CA GLY A 588 23.29 2.44 12.00
C GLY A 588 22.70 3.36 13.09
N GLY A 589 21.73 4.22 12.77
CA GLY A 589 21.13 5.16 13.71
C GLY A 589 20.06 4.54 14.61
N SER A 590 20.22 4.57 15.92
CA SER A 590 19.29 3.93 16.86
C SER A 590 19.03 4.83 18.09
N TYR A 591 17.77 5.16 18.34
CA TYR A 591 17.32 6.15 19.33
C TYR A 591 15.89 5.80 19.85
N GLU A 592 15.50 6.17 21.07
CA GLU A 592 14.09 6.13 21.50
C GLU A 592 13.37 7.37 20.93
N VAL A 593 12.78 7.24 19.73
CA VAL A 593 12.01 8.31 19.11
C VAL A 593 10.56 8.27 19.60
N VAL A 594 10.02 9.42 19.99
CA VAL A 594 8.65 9.56 20.52
C VAL A 594 7.95 10.70 19.80
N HIS A 595 6.78 10.43 19.22
CA HIS A 595 5.97 11.50 18.63
C HIS A 595 5.40 12.42 19.71
N HIS A 596 5.31 13.73 19.48
CA HIS A 596 4.90 14.70 20.50
C HIS A 596 3.53 14.36 21.11
N THR A 597 2.56 13.90 20.30
CA THR A 597 1.26 13.44 20.81
C THR A 597 1.34 12.22 21.74
N GLN A 598 2.38 11.38 21.64
CA GLN A 598 2.63 10.32 22.62
C GLN A 598 3.23 10.89 23.91
N LEU A 599 4.22 11.79 23.81
CA LEU A 599 4.87 12.38 24.98
C LEU A 599 3.92 13.28 25.78
N LEU A 600 3.22 14.20 25.12
CA LEU A 600 2.21 15.07 25.76
C LEU A 600 1.13 14.23 26.47
N ASN A 601 0.68 13.12 25.87
CA ASN A 601 -0.27 12.21 26.53
C ASN A 601 0.32 11.54 27.78
N ARG A 602 1.60 11.09 27.74
CA ARG A 602 2.32 10.61 28.94
C ARG A 602 2.30 11.68 30.05
N LEU A 603 2.51 12.96 29.71
CA LEU A 603 2.58 14.09 30.65
C LEU A 603 1.20 14.49 31.22
N VAL A 604 0.15 14.48 30.41
CA VAL A 604 -1.25 14.64 30.86
C VAL A 604 -1.66 13.51 31.80
N ARG A 605 -1.40 12.25 31.42
CA ARG A 605 -1.65 11.07 32.27
C ARG A 605 -0.85 11.09 33.58
N ALA A 606 0.34 11.70 33.58
CA ALA A 606 1.16 11.95 34.76
C ALA A 606 0.75 13.19 35.58
N LYS A 607 -0.26 13.95 35.15
CA LYS A 607 -0.71 15.23 35.73
C LYS A 607 0.38 16.33 35.77
N LYS A 608 1.38 16.25 34.89
CA LYS A 608 2.33 17.34 34.64
C LYS A 608 1.73 18.43 33.74
N LEU A 609 0.77 18.06 32.89
CA LEU A 609 -0.09 18.98 32.15
C LEU A 609 -1.51 18.85 32.71
N VAL A 610 -2.02 19.93 33.30
CA VAL A 610 -3.34 19.98 33.95
C VAL A 610 -4.19 21.01 33.23
N GLN A 611 -5.34 20.55 32.72
CA GLN A 611 -6.36 21.41 32.14
C GLN A 611 -6.91 22.38 33.19
N VAL A 612 -7.00 23.67 32.84
CA VAL A 612 -7.65 24.71 33.66
C VAL A 612 -8.86 25.34 32.96
N ALA A 613 -8.90 25.28 31.62
CA ALA A 613 -10.02 25.74 30.80
C ALA A 613 -10.36 24.69 29.73
N PRO A 614 -11.66 24.38 29.50
CA PRO A 614 -12.06 23.52 28.39
C PRO A 614 -12.18 24.31 27.09
N VAL A 615 -11.51 23.87 26.02
CA VAL A 615 -11.58 24.52 24.70
C VAL A 615 -13.03 24.58 24.18
N SER A 616 -13.87 23.61 24.55
CA SER A 616 -15.34 23.65 24.37
C SER A 616 -15.83 23.79 22.92
N GLN A 617 -14.95 23.49 21.94
CA GLN A 617 -15.23 23.56 20.52
C GLN A 617 -15.45 22.15 19.93
N ASP A 618 -16.24 22.09 18.85
CA ASP A 618 -16.37 20.88 18.03
C ASP A 618 -15.14 20.72 17.14
N VAL A 619 -14.47 19.57 17.28
CA VAL A 619 -13.20 19.27 16.61
C VAL A 619 -13.35 17.98 15.82
N THR A 620 -12.76 17.90 14.64
CA THR A 620 -12.56 16.62 13.93
C THR A 620 -11.08 16.34 13.70
N TYR A 621 -10.69 15.07 13.61
CA TYR A 621 -9.29 14.66 13.59
C TYR A 621 -8.89 13.92 12.31
N HIS A 622 -7.83 14.40 11.66
CA HIS A 622 -7.16 13.66 10.60
C HIS A 622 -6.01 12.82 11.19
N ASP A 623 -6.18 11.49 11.21
CA ASP A 623 -5.09 10.55 11.47
C ASP A 623 -4.02 10.62 10.36
N PRO A 624 -2.77 11.08 10.65
CA PRO A 624 -1.69 11.08 9.69
C PRO A 624 -1.28 9.65 9.34
N CYS A 625 -1.04 9.35 8.05
CA CYS A 625 -0.78 7.97 7.62
C CYS A 625 0.49 7.37 8.26
N PHE A 626 1.55 8.15 8.45
CA PHE A 626 2.77 7.66 9.09
C PHE A 626 2.64 7.48 10.62
N LEU A 627 1.82 8.29 11.30
CA LEU A 627 1.57 8.15 12.74
C LEU A 627 0.64 6.96 13.01
N GLY A 628 -0.52 6.95 12.36
CA GLY A 628 -1.55 5.94 12.52
C GLY A 628 -1.25 4.65 11.78
N ARG A 629 -1.22 4.66 10.44
CA ARG A 629 -1.17 3.40 9.66
C ARG A 629 0.19 2.70 9.70
N HIS A 630 1.29 3.45 9.68
CA HIS A 630 2.64 2.86 9.73
C HIS A 630 3.04 2.51 11.17
N ASN A 631 2.84 3.41 12.15
CA ASN A 631 3.31 3.22 13.53
C ASN A 631 2.22 2.82 14.55
N LYS A 632 0.98 2.60 14.11
CA LYS A 632 -0.19 2.18 14.91
C LYS A 632 -0.57 3.12 16.08
N VAL A 633 -0.13 4.37 16.06
CA VAL A 633 -0.41 5.38 17.09
C VAL A 633 -1.75 6.07 16.79
N TYR A 634 -2.84 5.54 17.35
CA TYR A 634 -4.20 6.09 17.16
C TYR A 634 -4.80 6.76 18.41
N ASN A 635 -4.54 6.23 19.61
CA ASN A 635 -5.23 6.68 20.82
C ASN A 635 -4.64 7.96 21.42
N ALA A 636 -3.32 8.13 21.41
CA ALA A 636 -2.67 9.25 22.10
C ALA A 636 -3.10 10.65 21.61
N PRO A 637 -3.31 10.91 20.30
CA PRO A 637 -3.92 12.16 19.84
C PRO A 637 -5.35 12.37 20.34
N ARG A 638 -6.13 11.29 20.45
CA ARG A 638 -7.56 11.33 20.86
C ARG A 638 -7.70 11.64 22.35
N GLU A 639 -6.92 10.94 23.18
CA GLU A 639 -6.84 11.18 24.62
C GLU A 639 -6.37 12.61 24.95
N LEU A 640 -5.54 13.23 24.10
CA LEU A 640 -5.15 14.64 24.24
C LEU A 640 -6.27 15.63 23.90
N MET A 641 -7.04 15.40 22.83
CA MET A 641 -8.18 16.25 22.49
C MET A 641 -9.32 16.12 23.52
N GLU A 642 -9.50 14.94 24.09
CA GLU A 642 -10.40 14.73 25.23
C GLU A 642 -9.89 15.50 26.47
N ALA A 643 -8.60 15.43 26.75
CA ALA A 643 -7.97 16.13 27.89
C ALA A 643 -7.93 17.66 27.75
N SER A 644 -7.99 18.22 26.54
CA SER A 644 -8.18 19.66 26.34
C SER A 644 -9.64 20.12 26.47
N GLY A 645 -10.59 19.18 26.62
CA GLY A 645 -12.02 19.47 26.68
C GLY A 645 -12.62 19.87 25.34
N ALA A 646 -12.05 19.40 24.23
CA ALA A 646 -12.64 19.52 22.92
C ALA A 646 -13.64 18.38 22.65
N LYS A 647 -14.72 18.68 21.91
CA LYS A 647 -15.73 17.68 21.53
C LYS A 647 -15.34 17.05 20.19
N LEU A 648 -14.66 15.90 20.25
CA LEU A 648 -14.21 15.16 19.08
C LEU A 648 -15.39 14.51 18.33
N VAL A 649 -15.53 14.85 17.04
CA VAL A 649 -16.44 14.21 16.08
C VAL A 649 -15.61 13.52 14.99
N GLU A 650 -15.65 12.19 14.96
CA GLU A 650 -14.86 11.39 14.02
C GLU A 650 -15.41 11.43 12.59
N MET A 651 -14.52 11.62 11.62
CA MET A 651 -14.86 11.44 10.19
C MET A 651 -15.23 9.98 9.87
N PRO A 652 -16.09 9.70 8.86
CA PRO A 652 -16.47 8.34 8.46
C PRO A 652 -15.28 7.38 8.21
N ARG A 653 -14.19 7.90 7.61
CA ARG A 653 -12.89 7.26 7.46
C ARG A 653 -11.92 7.82 8.51
N HIS A 654 -11.70 7.09 9.60
CA HIS A 654 -10.73 7.41 10.67
C HIS A 654 -9.90 6.17 11.05
N GLY A 655 -8.86 6.37 11.87
CA GLY A 655 -7.95 5.33 12.33
C GLY A 655 -7.27 4.62 11.16
N GLU A 656 -7.20 3.29 11.20
CA GLU A 656 -6.62 2.47 10.11
C GLU A 656 -7.29 2.70 8.74
N ARG A 657 -8.53 3.20 8.71
CA ARG A 657 -9.31 3.51 7.50
C ARG A 657 -9.15 4.96 7.02
N SER A 658 -8.41 5.82 7.72
CA SER A 658 -8.24 7.25 7.38
C SER A 658 -7.74 7.48 5.95
N MET A 659 -8.36 8.40 5.21
CA MET A 659 -7.88 8.80 3.89
C MET A 659 -6.68 9.75 4.01
N CYS A 660 -5.70 9.57 3.13
CA CYS A 660 -4.49 10.42 3.08
C CYS A 660 -4.83 11.89 2.82
N CYS A 661 -4.01 12.80 3.33
CA CYS A 661 -4.09 14.24 3.08
C CYS A 661 -3.52 14.69 1.72
N GLY A 662 -2.75 13.84 1.03
CA GLY A 662 -2.09 14.15 -0.25
C GLY A 662 -0.56 14.15 -0.17
N ALA A 663 0.03 14.79 0.85
CA ALA A 663 1.47 15.10 0.94
C ALA A 663 2.46 13.91 0.86
N GLY A 664 2.04 12.70 1.24
CA GLY A 664 2.93 11.53 1.32
C GLY A 664 3.50 11.12 -0.04
N GLY A 665 4.56 10.30 -0.05
CA GLY A 665 5.16 9.84 -1.32
C GLY A 665 5.85 10.97 -2.11
N ALA A 666 6.38 11.97 -1.40
CA ALA A 666 6.92 13.23 -1.92
C ALA A 666 5.92 14.15 -2.65
N ARG A 667 4.61 13.82 -2.66
CA ARG A 667 3.57 14.59 -3.37
C ARG A 667 3.30 15.99 -2.82
N MET A 668 3.80 16.35 -1.64
CA MET A 668 3.84 17.74 -1.16
C MET A 668 4.68 18.66 -2.08
N TRP A 669 5.61 18.09 -2.86
CA TRP A 669 6.56 18.80 -3.70
C TRP A 669 6.25 18.67 -5.21
N MET A 670 5.03 18.22 -5.57
CA MET A 670 4.64 17.95 -6.96
C MET A 670 3.14 18.24 -7.18
N GLU A 671 2.80 19.10 -8.14
CA GLU A 671 1.42 19.56 -8.35
C GLU A 671 0.40 18.47 -8.68
N GLU A 672 -0.78 18.51 -8.07
CA GLU A 672 -1.88 17.57 -8.32
C GLU A 672 -2.74 18.02 -9.53
N ARG A 673 -2.21 17.88 -10.76
CA ARG A 673 -2.91 18.31 -11.99
C ARG A 673 -4.07 17.38 -12.42
N ILE A 674 -4.01 16.08 -12.11
CA ILE A 674 -4.98 15.08 -12.60
C ILE A 674 -6.12 14.84 -11.59
N GLY A 675 -7.37 14.96 -12.05
CA GLY A 675 -8.57 14.66 -11.26
C GLY A 675 -8.80 15.62 -10.10
N LYS A 676 -9.47 15.16 -9.04
CA LYS A 676 -9.66 15.94 -7.81
C LYS A 676 -8.37 15.93 -6.98
N ARG A 677 -8.02 17.04 -6.34
CA ARG A 677 -6.89 17.07 -5.37
C ARG A 677 -7.24 16.23 -4.13
N ILE A 678 -6.29 15.44 -3.62
CA ILE A 678 -6.52 14.48 -2.53
C ILE A 678 -6.89 15.21 -1.22
N ASN A 679 -6.27 16.37 -0.96
CA ASN A 679 -6.60 17.19 0.20
C ASN A 679 -8.07 17.67 0.18
N ILE A 680 -8.58 18.10 -0.98
CA ILE A 680 -9.97 18.57 -1.14
C ILE A 680 -10.97 17.47 -0.80
N ASP A 681 -10.76 16.21 -1.22
CA ASP A 681 -11.66 15.10 -0.84
C ASP A 681 -11.62 14.79 0.65
N ARG A 682 -10.46 14.97 1.30
CA ARG A 682 -10.35 14.80 2.74
C ARG A 682 -10.96 15.96 3.52
N VAL A 683 -10.87 17.19 3.01
CA VAL A 683 -11.50 18.37 3.63
C VAL A 683 -13.03 18.33 3.45
N ASP A 684 -13.57 17.90 2.31
CA ASP A 684 -15.01 17.65 2.16
C ASP A 684 -15.54 16.68 3.23
N GLU A 685 -14.79 15.60 3.49
CA GLU A 685 -15.12 14.63 4.54
C GLU A 685 -15.02 15.25 5.95
N ALA A 686 -14.02 16.11 6.21
CA ALA A 686 -13.89 16.82 7.48
C ALA A 686 -15.03 17.82 7.71
N LEU A 687 -15.34 18.66 6.72
CA LEU A 687 -16.45 19.63 6.79
C LEU A 687 -17.81 18.94 6.96
N SER A 688 -17.97 17.69 6.50
CA SER A 688 -19.19 16.91 6.73
C SER A 688 -19.50 16.61 8.21
N THR A 689 -18.53 16.78 9.12
CA THR A 689 -18.76 16.69 10.58
C THR A 689 -19.12 18.02 11.25
N ASN A 690 -19.24 19.11 10.48
CA ASN A 690 -19.43 20.49 10.96
C ASN A 690 -18.46 20.90 12.10
N PRO A 691 -17.13 20.77 11.91
CA PRO A 691 -16.15 21.12 12.93
C PRO A 691 -15.95 22.65 13.00
N ALA A 692 -15.59 23.16 14.18
CA ALA A 692 -14.99 24.48 14.33
C ALA A 692 -13.47 24.45 14.06
N LYS A 693 -12.80 23.35 14.43
CA LYS A 693 -11.37 23.13 14.12
C LYS A 693 -11.10 21.72 13.58
N ILE A 694 -10.20 21.61 12.60
CA ILE A 694 -9.67 20.34 12.10
C ILE A 694 -8.29 20.13 12.73
N ALA A 695 -8.21 19.15 13.62
CA ALA A 695 -6.98 18.76 14.30
C ALA A 695 -6.18 17.73 13.50
N THR A 696 -4.86 17.82 13.59
CA THR A 696 -3.91 16.82 13.05
C THR A 696 -2.72 16.64 14.00
N GLY A 697 -1.88 15.65 13.72
CA GLY A 697 -0.61 15.40 14.42
C GLY A 697 0.56 15.29 13.43
N CYS A 698 0.63 16.18 12.45
CA CYS A 698 1.69 16.20 11.43
C CYS A 698 1.68 17.54 10.65
N PRO A 699 2.82 18.22 10.49
CA PRO A 699 2.89 19.52 9.81
C PRO A 699 2.56 19.41 8.30
N PHE A 700 3.06 18.38 7.60
CA PHE A 700 2.70 18.15 6.18
C PHE A 700 1.18 17.96 6.01
N CYS A 701 0.53 17.26 6.96
CA CYS A 701 -0.92 17.12 6.95
C CYS A 701 -1.63 18.43 7.28
N ARG A 702 -1.06 19.27 8.16
CA ARG A 702 -1.59 20.61 8.48
C ARG A 702 -1.59 21.50 7.25
N VAL A 703 -0.49 21.57 6.50
CA VAL A 703 -0.37 22.34 5.26
C VAL A 703 -1.46 21.91 4.26
N MET A 704 -1.44 20.65 3.81
CA MET A 704 -2.41 20.14 2.83
C MET A 704 -3.88 20.38 3.23
N LEU A 705 -4.22 20.17 4.50
CA LEU A 705 -5.58 20.39 5.00
C LEU A 705 -5.93 21.88 5.10
N THR A 706 -4.98 22.75 5.45
CA THR A 706 -5.17 24.21 5.44
C THR A 706 -5.48 24.68 4.02
N ASP A 707 -4.63 24.31 3.07
CA ASP A 707 -4.76 24.73 1.67
C ASP A 707 -6.07 24.17 1.05
N GLY A 708 -6.52 23.01 1.52
CA GLY A 708 -7.82 22.42 1.16
C GLY A 708 -9.02 23.11 1.82
N VAL A 709 -8.87 23.66 3.02
CA VAL A 709 -9.91 24.46 3.70
C VAL A 709 -10.01 25.85 3.07
N THR A 710 -8.89 26.52 2.78
CA THR A 710 -8.87 27.82 2.08
C THR A 710 -9.60 27.73 0.73
N ALA A 711 -9.27 26.71 -0.07
CA ALA A 711 -9.95 26.45 -1.35
C ALA A 711 -11.45 26.08 -1.22
N ARG A 712 -11.95 25.77 -0.02
CA ARG A 712 -13.39 25.60 0.24
C ARG A 712 -14.03 26.86 0.83
N GLN A 713 -13.29 27.67 1.58
CA GLN A 713 -13.72 29.00 2.04
C GLN A 713 -13.92 29.96 0.85
N GLU A 714 -13.07 29.86 -0.18
CA GLU A 714 -13.24 30.51 -1.49
C GLU A 714 -14.55 30.08 -2.21
N GLU A 715 -15.09 28.90 -1.90
CA GLU A 715 -16.38 28.40 -2.40
C GLU A 715 -17.54 28.64 -1.42
N GLY A 716 -17.36 29.44 -0.36
CA GLY A 716 -18.38 29.70 0.67
C GLY A 716 -18.68 28.48 1.58
N LYS A 717 -17.69 27.61 1.83
CA LYS A 717 -17.84 26.37 2.61
C LYS A 717 -16.77 26.28 3.70
N GLY A 718 -17.17 25.98 4.92
CA GLY A 718 -16.22 25.89 6.05
C GLY A 718 -15.65 27.25 6.47
N GLU A 719 -16.42 28.32 6.31
CA GLU A 719 -16.10 29.63 6.88
C GLU A 719 -15.80 29.53 8.39
N GLY A 720 -14.74 30.20 8.84
CA GLY A 720 -14.30 30.17 10.25
C GLY A 720 -13.62 28.87 10.72
N VAL A 721 -13.53 27.84 9.88
CA VAL A 721 -12.87 26.57 10.24
C VAL A 721 -11.34 26.73 10.21
N GLU A 722 -10.67 26.45 11.33
CA GLU A 722 -9.20 26.49 11.42
C GLU A 722 -8.57 25.08 11.35
N VAL A 723 -7.37 24.96 10.77
CA VAL A 723 -6.59 23.72 10.77
C VAL A 723 -5.37 23.85 11.70
N ILE A 724 -5.36 23.05 12.77
CA ILE A 724 -4.35 23.14 13.84
C ILE A 724 -3.77 21.78 14.23
N ASP A 725 -2.67 21.79 14.97
CA ASP A 725 -2.12 20.57 15.59
C ASP A 725 -2.73 20.35 16.98
N VAL A 726 -2.87 19.09 17.39
CA VAL A 726 -3.33 18.69 18.74
C VAL A 726 -2.53 19.37 19.87
N ALA A 727 -1.26 19.73 19.65
CA ALA A 727 -0.49 20.52 20.61
C ALA A 727 -1.08 21.92 20.88
N GLN A 728 -1.64 22.59 19.87
CA GLN A 728 -2.28 23.91 20.06
C GLN A 728 -3.59 23.76 20.86
N LEU A 729 -4.40 22.73 20.59
CA LEU A 729 -5.57 22.40 21.42
C LEU A 729 -5.20 22.15 22.88
N MET A 730 -4.10 21.45 23.15
CA MET A 730 -3.66 21.21 24.52
C MET A 730 -3.19 22.52 25.18
N LEU A 731 -2.42 23.35 24.45
CA LEU A 731 -1.94 24.64 24.95
C LEU A 731 -3.08 25.61 25.28
N GLU A 732 -4.12 25.68 24.44
CA GLU A 732 -5.35 26.47 24.69
C GLU A 732 -6.08 26.08 25.99
N SER A 733 -5.80 24.91 26.56
CA SER A 733 -6.53 24.34 27.70
C SER A 733 -5.79 24.37 29.05
N ILE A 734 -4.47 24.60 29.03
CA ILE A 734 -3.62 24.64 30.23
C ILE A 734 -3.42 26.08 30.74
N SER A 735 -3.01 26.22 32.00
CA SER A 735 -2.55 27.52 32.51
C SER A 735 -1.23 27.89 31.85
N ARG A 736 -1.15 29.06 31.21
CA ARG A 736 0.14 29.67 30.90
C ARG A 736 0.98 29.83 32.16
N VAL A 737 2.29 29.71 32.00
CA VAL A 737 3.28 29.84 33.07
C VAL A 737 4.20 31.00 32.71
N GLU A 738 4.53 31.85 33.68
CA GLU A 738 5.44 32.98 33.50
C GLU A 738 6.75 32.55 32.83
N ALA A 739 7.17 33.27 31.80
CA ALA A 739 8.24 32.84 30.90
C ALA A 739 9.58 32.57 31.61
N ALA A 740 9.94 33.39 32.62
CA ALA A 740 11.12 33.16 33.45
C ALA A 740 11.12 31.78 34.15
N LYS A 741 9.93 31.29 34.56
CA LYS A 741 9.77 29.96 35.16
C LYS A 741 9.82 28.84 34.11
N LEU A 742 9.52 29.13 32.84
CA LEU A 742 9.75 28.19 31.74
C LEU A 742 11.25 28.04 31.46
N SER A 743 12.01 29.14 31.44
CA SER A 743 13.48 29.10 31.40
C SER A 743 14.07 28.32 32.58
N ASP A 744 13.65 28.61 33.82
CA ASP A 744 14.13 27.89 35.01
C ASP A 744 13.82 26.38 34.99
N ASN A 745 12.65 25.99 34.44
CA ASN A 745 12.28 24.58 34.27
C ASN A 745 13.21 23.85 33.28
N LEU A 746 13.67 24.51 32.22
CA LEU A 746 14.57 23.94 31.21
C LEU A 746 16.05 23.97 31.63
N LYS A 747 16.45 24.93 32.48
CA LYS A 747 17.82 25.17 32.89
C LYS A 747 18.53 23.92 33.41
N VAL A 748 19.60 23.50 32.75
CA VAL A 748 20.50 22.42 33.20
C VAL A 748 21.85 23.01 33.55
N VAL A 749 22.27 22.86 34.80
CA VAL A 749 23.65 23.16 35.20
C VAL A 749 24.50 21.95 34.82
N GLN A 750 25.23 22.06 33.72
CA GLN A 750 26.29 21.10 33.38
C GLN A 750 27.33 21.12 34.50
N GLN A 751 27.66 19.96 35.07
CA GLN A 751 28.87 19.85 35.87
C GLN A 751 30.07 19.89 34.90
N PRO A 752 31.09 20.73 35.13
CA PRO A 752 32.31 20.62 34.33
C PRO A 752 32.93 19.25 34.62
N LYS A 753 33.16 18.43 33.58
CA LYS A 753 33.91 17.16 33.71
C LYS A 753 35.17 17.43 34.53
N THR A 754 35.36 16.67 35.60
CA THR A 754 36.48 16.91 36.51
C THR A 754 37.77 16.72 35.72
N ALA A 755 38.75 17.61 35.86
CA ALA A 755 40.00 17.50 35.09
C ALA A 755 40.67 16.13 35.25
N VAL A 756 40.54 15.53 36.44
CA VAL A 756 40.96 14.17 36.76
C VAL A 756 40.27 13.11 35.88
N GLU A 757 38.96 13.20 35.64
CA GLU A 757 38.24 12.24 34.78
C GLU A 757 38.60 12.43 33.30
N ALA A 758 38.93 13.66 32.88
CA ALA A 758 39.41 13.93 31.53
C ALA A 758 40.85 13.45 31.31
N GLU A 759 41.72 13.52 32.32
CA GLU A 759 43.07 12.96 32.28
C GLU A 759 43.06 11.43 32.47
N GLU A 760 42.21 10.87 33.35
CA GLU A 760 42.07 9.42 33.53
C GLU A 760 41.47 8.75 32.28
N THR A 761 40.44 9.30 31.65
CA THR A 761 39.91 8.72 30.39
C THR A 761 40.85 8.91 29.21
N ALA A 762 41.66 9.98 29.18
CA ALA A 762 42.74 10.11 28.20
C ALA A 762 43.87 9.09 28.46
N GLU A 763 44.29 8.91 29.72
CA GLU A 763 45.29 7.91 30.11
C GLU A 763 44.79 6.48 29.91
N GLU A 764 43.52 6.15 30.14
CA GLU A 764 42.96 4.81 29.88
C GLU A 764 42.94 4.52 28.37
N VAL A 765 42.46 5.46 27.55
CA VAL A 765 42.47 5.31 26.08
C VAL A 765 43.89 5.27 25.51
N GLU A 766 44.84 6.01 26.10
CA GLU A 766 46.26 5.94 25.69
C GLU A 766 46.94 4.65 26.20
N LYS A 767 46.60 4.15 27.41
CA LYS A 767 47.08 2.85 27.92
C LYS A 767 46.53 1.68 27.12
N GLU A 768 45.22 1.61 26.85
CA GLU A 768 44.61 0.53 26.07
C GLU A 768 45.21 0.46 24.66
N ARG A 769 45.46 1.63 24.06
CA ARG A 769 46.16 1.77 22.77
C ARG A 769 47.65 1.37 22.84
N VAL A 770 48.34 1.65 23.94
CA VAL A 770 49.74 1.24 24.14
C VAL A 770 49.82 -0.27 24.41
N GLU A 771 48.93 -0.84 25.22
CA GLU A 771 48.86 -2.28 25.48
C GLU A 771 48.52 -3.07 24.20
N GLU A 772 47.62 -2.57 23.33
CA GLU A 772 47.37 -3.18 22.02
C GLU A 772 48.62 -3.18 21.12
N VAL A 773 49.38 -2.08 21.13
CA VAL A 773 50.63 -1.94 20.35
C VAL A 773 51.78 -2.77 20.92
N GLU A 774 51.93 -2.87 22.25
CA GLU A 774 52.95 -3.70 22.88
C GLU A 774 52.62 -5.20 22.79
N ALA A 775 51.34 -5.58 22.90
CA ALA A 775 50.89 -6.95 22.63
C ALA A 775 51.16 -7.37 21.17
N ALA A 776 50.99 -6.45 20.21
CA ALA A 776 51.36 -6.67 18.81
C ALA A 776 52.90 -6.77 18.59
N ALA A 777 53.72 -6.17 19.47
CA ALA A 777 55.18 -6.19 19.38
C ALA A 777 55.84 -7.40 20.07
N ALA A 778 55.19 -8.02 21.06
CA ALA A 778 55.80 -9.03 21.93
C ALA A 778 55.71 -10.49 21.44
N ALA A 779 55.00 -10.77 20.34
CA ALA A 779 54.74 -12.15 19.88
C ALA A 779 55.95 -12.79 19.15
N PRO A 780 56.45 -13.97 19.58
CA PRO A 780 57.58 -14.64 18.93
C PRO A 780 57.20 -15.33 17.62
N ALA A 781 58.08 -15.27 16.62
CA ALA A 781 57.83 -15.80 15.29
C ALA A 781 57.85 -17.35 15.21
N ALA A 782 56.84 -17.92 14.54
CA ALA A 782 56.66 -19.35 14.30
C ALA A 782 56.49 -19.65 12.78
N PRO A 783 56.67 -20.90 12.31
CA PRO A 783 57.07 -21.17 10.93
C PRO A 783 55.93 -21.20 9.88
N LYS A 784 56.34 -21.08 8.61
CA LYS A 784 55.46 -20.99 7.42
C LYS A 784 54.94 -22.35 6.94
N THR A 785 53.64 -22.42 6.67
CA THR A 785 53.03 -23.27 5.61
C THR A 785 51.95 -22.44 4.88
N THR A 786 51.54 -22.86 3.68
CA THR A 786 50.90 -22.00 2.66
C THR A 786 49.53 -22.49 2.18
N GLY A 787 48.55 -21.59 1.99
CA GLY A 787 47.21 -22.02 1.52
C GLY A 787 46.15 -20.96 1.19
N ALA A 788 46.48 -19.86 0.49
CA ALA A 788 45.53 -18.90 -0.17
C ALA A 788 44.50 -18.15 0.72
N PRO A 789 43.75 -17.16 0.18
CA PRO A 789 44.07 -16.20 -0.89
C PRO A 789 44.25 -14.77 -0.34
N LYS A 790 44.71 -13.82 -1.18
CA LYS A 790 44.91 -12.41 -0.78
C LYS A 790 43.71 -11.53 -1.12
N ALA A 791 43.29 -10.68 -0.17
CA ALA A 791 42.69 -9.38 -0.49
C ALA A 791 43.79 -8.37 -0.90
N GLY A 792 43.43 -7.33 -1.65
CA GLY A 792 44.37 -6.37 -2.23
C GLY A 792 43.95 -4.90 -2.07
N GLY A 793 43.89 -4.39 -0.84
CA GLY A 793 43.73 -2.95 -0.60
C GLY A 793 45.06 -2.21 -0.72
N LEU A 794 45.07 -1.01 -1.34
CA LEU A 794 46.29 -0.22 -1.51
C LEU A 794 46.08 1.31 -1.30
N GLN A 795 46.48 1.79 -0.13
CA GLN A 795 47.19 3.06 0.09
C GLN A 795 46.66 4.34 -0.58
N MET A 796 45.80 5.08 0.13
CA MET A 796 45.66 6.53 -0.12
C MET A 796 46.86 7.30 0.42
N LYS A 797 47.64 7.93 -0.47
CA LYS A 797 48.79 8.79 -0.10
C LYS A 797 48.38 10.26 0.06
N GLY A 798 48.19 10.64 1.31
CA GLY A 798 48.63 11.91 1.92
C GLY A 798 48.50 13.25 1.18
N GLY A 799 47.83 14.19 1.84
CA GLY A 799 48.53 15.40 2.28
C GLY A 799 47.88 16.74 1.98
N LEU A 800 47.37 17.38 3.03
CA LEU A 800 47.19 18.84 3.10
C LEU A 800 47.66 19.33 4.48
N LYS A 801 48.44 20.41 4.51
CA LYS A 801 48.97 21.01 5.75
C LYS A 801 47.98 22.03 6.30
N GLY A 802 47.59 21.88 7.56
CA GLY A 802 46.97 22.96 8.32
C GLY A 802 47.98 24.07 8.68
N PRO A 803 47.57 25.35 8.75
CA PRO A 803 48.38 26.41 9.37
C PRO A 803 48.51 26.17 10.88
N GLY A 804 49.74 26.10 11.38
CA GLY A 804 49.99 25.77 12.79
C GLY A 804 49.83 26.96 13.75
N ALA A 805 49.05 26.78 14.81
CA ALA A 805 49.07 27.69 15.96
C ALA A 805 50.40 27.60 16.72
N LYS A 806 50.86 28.73 17.30
CA LYS A 806 52.00 28.75 18.23
C LYS A 806 51.64 29.42 19.55
N LYS A 807 52.35 28.99 20.60
CA LYS A 807 52.00 29.13 22.01
C LYS A 807 51.85 30.57 22.52
N THR A 808 51.09 30.67 23.61
CA THR A 808 50.80 31.85 24.42
C THR A 808 52.04 32.49 25.07
N ALA A 809 51.93 33.80 25.32
CA ALA A 809 52.67 34.56 26.34
C ALA A 809 51.81 35.74 26.81
N ALA A 810 52.03 36.21 28.04
CA ALA A 810 51.25 37.26 28.72
C ALA A 810 52.11 37.94 29.81
N PRO A 811 51.66 39.01 30.49
CA PRO A 811 50.78 40.12 30.08
C PRO A 811 51.43 41.51 30.34
N ALA A 812 50.84 42.59 29.81
CA ALA A 812 51.06 43.97 30.27
C ALA A 812 49.83 44.85 29.94
N ALA A 813 49.63 45.96 30.67
CA ALA A 813 48.38 46.73 30.62
C ALA A 813 48.56 48.18 30.12
N ALA A 814 47.57 48.68 29.36
CA ALA A 814 47.19 50.10 29.27
C ALA A 814 45.82 50.28 28.58
N ALA A 815 45.11 51.34 28.93
CA ALA A 815 43.91 51.90 28.28
C ALA A 815 43.88 53.43 28.59
N PRO A 816 42.91 54.26 28.14
CA PRO A 816 41.85 54.08 27.13
C PRO A 816 41.77 55.23 26.09
N ALA A 817 40.97 55.06 25.03
CA ALA A 817 40.13 56.06 24.32
C ALA A 817 39.43 55.36 23.13
N ALA A 818 38.13 55.38 22.85
CA ALA A 818 37.03 56.34 23.05
C ALA A 818 36.91 57.44 21.97
N GLU A 819 36.12 57.18 20.91
CA GLU A 819 35.03 58.06 20.47
C GLU A 819 34.07 57.39 19.46
N ALA A 820 32.90 57.99 19.29
CA ALA A 820 31.76 57.67 18.40
C ALA A 820 31.06 59.02 18.05
N PRO A 821 29.89 59.16 17.38
CA PRO A 821 28.93 58.15 16.87
C PRO A 821 28.34 58.51 15.45
N ALA A 822 27.10 58.10 15.19
CA ALA A 822 26.19 58.40 14.05
C ALA A 822 26.56 57.77 12.68
N ALA A 823 25.71 57.06 11.92
CA ALA A 823 24.24 56.86 11.81
C ALA A 823 23.48 57.84 10.88
N GLU A 824 23.02 57.32 9.72
CA GLU A 824 21.64 57.43 9.18
C GLU A 824 21.50 56.61 7.86
N ALA A 825 20.27 56.52 7.32
CA ALA A 825 19.88 55.82 6.07
C ALA A 825 18.73 56.64 5.40
N PRO A 826 17.98 56.20 4.37
CA PRO A 826 18.15 55.12 3.38
C PRO A 826 18.03 55.64 1.90
N ALA A 827 18.09 54.77 0.88
CA ALA A 827 17.49 55.03 -0.46
C ALA A 827 17.41 53.77 -1.37
N SER A 828 16.67 53.88 -2.47
CA SER A 828 16.14 52.81 -3.34
C SER A 828 16.80 52.64 -4.73
N GLU A 829 16.54 51.48 -5.33
CA GLU A 829 16.34 51.22 -6.78
C GLU A 829 17.49 51.28 -7.83
N ALA A 830 17.75 50.08 -8.39
CA ALA A 830 17.69 49.72 -9.83
C ALA A 830 18.75 50.17 -10.88
N SER A 831 19.41 49.13 -11.43
CA SER A 831 19.65 48.84 -12.86
C SER A 831 21.02 49.08 -13.52
N ALA A 832 21.25 48.27 -14.57
CA ALA A 832 22.32 48.30 -15.60
C ALA A 832 23.78 47.90 -15.23
N ALA A 833 24.34 47.02 -16.07
CA ALA A 833 25.75 46.62 -16.17
C ALA A 833 26.34 47.19 -17.51
N PRO A 834 27.52 46.84 -18.09
CA PRO A 834 28.47 45.74 -17.77
C PRO A 834 30.00 46.04 -17.98
N LYS A 835 30.82 44.96 -18.01
CA LYS A 835 32.27 44.84 -18.44
C LYS A 835 33.34 45.22 -17.39
N ALA A 836 34.50 44.54 -17.29
CA ALA A 836 34.98 43.26 -17.89
C ALA A 836 36.15 42.62 -17.08
N LYS A 837 36.55 41.38 -17.44
CA LYS A 837 37.67 40.59 -16.87
C LYS A 837 39.06 41.12 -17.30
N PRO A 838 40.18 40.73 -16.63
CA PRO A 838 40.88 39.45 -16.92
C PRO A 838 41.26 38.66 -15.64
N GLY A 839 41.29 37.32 -15.60
CA GLY A 839 42.35 36.42 -16.11
C GLY A 839 43.13 35.81 -14.92
N GLY A 840 43.78 34.63 -14.93
CA GLY A 840 43.93 33.53 -15.90
C GLY A 840 45.07 32.58 -15.46
N LEU A 841 45.27 31.45 -16.19
CA LEU A 841 46.35 30.41 -16.09
C LEU A 841 46.01 29.04 -15.42
N GLN A 842 46.45 27.87 -15.91
CA GLN A 842 46.77 27.42 -17.31
C GLN A 842 47.11 25.90 -17.42
N MET A 843 46.75 25.25 -18.55
CA MET A 843 47.39 24.07 -19.22
C MET A 843 47.48 22.71 -18.48
N LYS A 844 47.61 21.51 -19.11
CA LYS A 844 47.55 20.96 -20.51
C LYS A 844 47.33 19.42 -20.42
N GLY A 845 46.82 18.65 -21.40
CA GLY A 845 46.43 18.85 -22.82
C GLY A 845 47.38 18.14 -23.83
N GLY A 846 46.97 17.34 -24.83
CA GLY A 846 45.65 16.98 -25.42
C GLY A 846 45.68 15.61 -26.15
N LEU A 847 45.33 15.36 -27.44
CA LEU A 847 45.00 16.21 -28.63
C LEU A 847 44.36 15.34 -29.78
N LYS A 848 43.35 15.89 -30.50
CA LYS A 848 42.98 15.81 -31.97
C LYS A 848 43.27 14.57 -32.85
N GLY A 849 42.51 14.25 -33.92
CA GLY A 849 41.26 14.81 -34.50
C GLY A 849 41.38 15.79 -35.71
N PRO A 850 40.93 15.39 -36.92
CA PRO A 850 40.23 16.24 -37.92
C PRO A 850 38.97 15.52 -38.53
N GLY A 851 38.02 16.11 -39.28
CA GLY A 851 37.77 17.46 -39.84
C GLY A 851 37.88 17.50 -41.40
N ALA A 852 37.14 18.31 -42.20
CA ALA A 852 35.92 19.13 -42.05
C ALA A 852 35.48 19.78 -43.41
N LYS A 853 34.22 20.28 -43.55
CA LYS A 853 33.64 21.18 -44.61
C LYS A 853 33.21 20.52 -45.96
N LYS A 854 31.96 20.71 -46.47
CA LYS A 854 31.30 21.85 -47.19
C LYS A 854 31.77 22.05 -48.66
N ALA A 855 30.94 22.29 -49.70
CA ALA A 855 29.49 22.55 -49.79
C ALA A 855 28.89 22.40 -51.24
N ALA A 856 27.54 22.34 -51.33
CA ALA A 856 26.64 22.86 -52.39
C ALA A 856 26.54 22.23 -53.82
N ALA A 857 25.35 21.66 -54.12
CA ALA A 857 24.37 21.95 -55.21
C ALA A 857 24.81 22.15 -56.71
N PRO A 858 23.93 22.01 -57.75
CA PRO A 858 22.44 21.93 -57.71
C PRO A 858 21.73 20.94 -58.70
N ALA A 859 20.38 20.97 -58.68
CA ALA A 859 19.42 20.81 -59.80
C ALA A 859 19.13 19.44 -60.49
N ALA A 860 17.99 18.85 -60.09
CA ALA A 860 16.89 18.26 -60.89
C ALA A 860 17.08 17.72 -62.34
N THR A 861 16.53 16.51 -62.62
CA THR A 861 15.36 16.25 -63.52
C THR A 861 15.07 14.74 -63.75
N ALA A 862 13.83 14.42 -64.18
CA ALA A 862 13.35 13.11 -64.72
C ALA A 862 13.33 11.90 -63.73
N LYS A 863 12.42 10.90 -63.78
CA LYS A 863 11.76 10.10 -64.86
C LYS A 863 12.73 9.18 -65.63
N THR A 864 12.50 7.89 -65.87
CA THR A 864 11.43 6.92 -65.46
C THR A 864 12.11 5.62 -64.90
N ASP A 865 11.56 4.40 -64.74
CA ASP A 865 10.28 3.75 -65.10
C ASP A 865 9.98 2.51 -64.22
N ALA A 866 8.90 1.76 -64.51
CA ALA A 866 8.61 0.42 -63.95
C ALA A 866 9.02 -0.72 -64.93
N PRO A 867 9.17 -1.97 -64.45
CA PRO A 867 8.05 -2.94 -64.48
C PRO A 867 8.00 -3.80 -63.17
N ALA A 868 6.94 -4.54 -62.75
CA ALA A 868 6.06 -5.51 -63.42
C ALA A 868 6.81 -6.76 -63.96
N ALA A 869 6.37 -8.01 -63.79
CA ALA A 869 5.42 -8.63 -62.87
C ALA A 869 5.68 -10.16 -62.90
N ASP A 870 5.12 -10.98 -61.99
CA ASP A 870 4.48 -12.27 -62.33
C ASP A 870 3.91 -13.04 -61.11
N ALA A 871 2.91 -13.89 -61.37
CA ALA A 871 2.32 -14.84 -60.42
C ALA A 871 1.54 -15.97 -61.13
N PRO A 872 1.50 -17.18 -60.54
CA PRO A 872 0.25 -17.96 -60.45
C PRO A 872 0.01 -18.49 -59.01
N ALA A 873 -1.21 -18.65 -58.44
CA ALA A 873 -2.48 -19.23 -58.94
C ALA A 873 -2.40 -20.78 -59.07
N ALA A 874 -3.40 -21.61 -58.70
CA ALA A 874 -4.77 -21.47 -58.15
C ALA A 874 -5.29 -22.88 -57.70
N GLU A 875 -6.33 -23.14 -56.89
CA GLU A 875 -7.21 -22.34 -55.98
C GLU A 875 -8.10 -23.27 -55.08
N THR A 876 -8.70 -22.72 -54.00
CA THR A 876 -9.93 -23.19 -53.28
C THR A 876 -9.86 -24.54 -52.50
N THR A 877 -10.73 -24.84 -51.50
CA THR A 877 -12.12 -24.43 -51.17
C THR A 877 -12.39 -24.11 -49.68
N SER A 878 -13.60 -23.59 -49.40
CA SER A 878 -14.13 -23.08 -48.11
C SER A 878 -14.98 -24.13 -47.34
N ALA A 879 -15.67 -23.89 -46.20
CA ALA A 879 -16.08 -22.70 -45.42
C ALA A 879 -16.25 -23.10 -43.91
N ASP A 880 -16.82 -22.35 -42.94
CA ASP A 880 -17.49 -21.03 -42.88
C ASP A 880 -17.44 -20.47 -41.41
N ALA A 881 -17.81 -19.21 -41.17
CA ALA A 881 -18.05 -18.65 -39.83
C ALA A 881 -18.96 -17.39 -39.81
N PRO A 882 -19.87 -17.21 -38.82
CA PRO A 882 -20.82 -16.08 -38.78
C PRO A 882 -20.21 -14.77 -38.27
N ALA A 883 -20.74 -13.63 -38.75
CA ALA A 883 -20.12 -12.30 -38.62
C ALA A 883 -20.92 -11.27 -37.79
N ILE A 884 -20.23 -10.21 -37.36
CA ILE A 884 -20.80 -8.93 -36.87
C ILE A 884 -19.96 -7.77 -37.48
N PRO A 885 -20.56 -6.69 -38.04
CA PRO A 885 -19.85 -5.73 -38.88
C PRO A 885 -19.14 -4.58 -38.14
N LYS A 886 -18.18 -3.94 -38.84
CA LYS A 886 -17.63 -2.61 -38.55
C LYS A 886 -18.08 -1.62 -39.64
N ALA A 887 -18.12 -0.33 -39.31
CA ALA A 887 -18.19 0.76 -40.30
C ALA A 887 -17.12 1.83 -39.99
N LYS A 888 -16.61 2.51 -41.02
CA LYS A 888 -15.67 3.65 -40.94
C LYS A 888 -16.37 4.95 -41.38
N PRO A 889 -15.87 6.13 -40.99
CA PRO A 889 -16.49 7.43 -41.29
C PRO A 889 -16.08 8.02 -42.65
N GLY A 890 -16.87 8.97 -43.18
CA GLY A 890 -16.47 9.92 -44.23
C GLY A 890 -17.62 10.60 -44.97
N GLY A 891 -17.46 11.89 -45.34
CA GLY A 891 -18.15 12.49 -46.51
C GLY A 891 -19.13 13.65 -46.31
N LEU A 892 -18.64 14.88 -46.53
CA LEU A 892 -19.26 16.04 -47.23
C LEU A 892 -20.66 16.63 -46.88
N GLN A 893 -20.63 17.93 -46.57
CA GLN A 893 -21.35 19.07 -47.21
C GLN A 893 -22.85 18.98 -47.62
N MET A 894 -23.65 19.99 -47.21
CA MET A 894 -24.50 20.79 -48.13
C MET A 894 -25.03 22.11 -47.51
N LYS A 895 -25.67 22.99 -48.30
CA LYS A 895 -26.10 24.36 -47.93
C LYS A 895 -27.63 24.57 -47.87
N GLY A 896 -28.09 25.30 -46.83
CA GLY A 896 -28.87 26.55 -46.97
C GLY A 896 -30.42 26.54 -46.99
N GLY A 897 -31.02 27.63 -46.46
CA GLY A 897 -32.23 28.23 -47.06
C GLY A 897 -33.42 28.69 -46.17
N LEU A 898 -33.41 29.93 -45.66
CA LEU A 898 -34.58 30.84 -45.45
C LEU A 898 -35.62 30.40 -44.34
N LYS A 899 -36.52 31.23 -43.78
CA LYS A 899 -36.93 32.66 -43.94
C LYS A 899 -37.62 33.20 -42.65
N GLY A 900 -37.57 34.51 -42.36
CA GLY A 900 -38.43 35.20 -41.36
C GLY A 900 -39.86 35.52 -41.86
N PRO A 901 -40.77 36.23 -41.14
CA PRO A 901 -40.55 37.37 -40.19
C PRO A 901 -41.40 37.30 -38.87
N GLY A 902 -41.51 38.30 -37.96
CA GLY A 902 -40.75 39.54 -37.70
C GLY A 902 -41.50 40.70 -36.98
N ALA A 903 -40.73 41.54 -36.24
CA ALA A 903 -40.92 42.98 -35.93
C ALA A 903 -41.82 43.54 -34.77
N LYS A 904 -41.30 44.64 -34.15
CA LYS A 904 -41.90 45.71 -33.29
C LYS A 904 -42.11 45.45 -31.77
N LYS A 905 -42.02 46.45 -30.85
CA LYS A 905 -41.21 47.70 -30.75
C LYS A 905 -41.32 48.35 -29.34
N ALA A 906 -40.23 48.95 -28.84
CA ALA A 906 -40.13 50.15 -27.97
C ALA A 906 -40.36 50.12 -26.43
N ALA A 907 -39.59 51.03 -25.79
CA ALA A 907 -39.84 51.83 -24.57
C ALA A 907 -39.48 51.27 -23.16
N ALA A 908 -38.49 51.94 -22.55
CA ALA A 908 -38.37 52.22 -21.10
C ALA A 908 -38.91 53.69 -20.86
N PRO A 909 -38.94 54.32 -19.65
CA PRO A 909 -37.87 54.30 -18.62
C PRO A 909 -38.32 54.45 -17.13
N ALA A 910 -37.31 54.71 -16.27
CA ALA A 910 -37.33 55.57 -15.07
C ALA A 910 -37.48 54.95 -13.65
N ALA A 911 -36.61 55.43 -12.77
CA ALA A 911 -36.69 55.45 -11.30
C ALA A 911 -36.37 56.89 -10.82
N PRO A 912 -36.66 57.26 -9.56
CA PRO A 912 -35.65 58.04 -8.82
C PRO A 912 -35.66 57.94 -7.27
N LYS A 913 -34.46 57.83 -6.65
CA LYS A 913 -33.97 58.50 -5.41
C LYS A 913 -34.78 58.29 -4.09
N ALA A 914 -34.37 58.63 -2.86
CA ALA A 914 -33.20 59.30 -2.23
C ALA A 914 -33.09 58.82 -0.74
N ASP A 915 -32.11 59.12 0.13
CA ASP A 915 -30.65 59.41 0.09
C ASP A 915 -30.15 59.50 1.58
N ALA A 916 -28.84 59.69 1.83
CA ALA A 916 -28.19 60.10 3.12
C ALA A 916 -27.87 59.07 4.25
N ALA A 917 -26.90 59.46 5.12
CA ALA A 917 -26.28 58.77 6.29
C ALA A 917 -25.61 59.85 7.20
N PRO A 918 -24.71 59.59 8.19
CA PRO A 918 -24.42 58.43 9.07
C PRO A 918 -24.44 58.80 10.59
N THR A 919 -24.11 57.90 11.54
CA THR A 919 -23.30 58.14 12.80
C THR A 919 -23.26 56.96 13.81
N ALA A 920 -22.33 57.03 14.77
CA ALA A 920 -22.19 56.29 16.05
C ALA A 920 -21.76 57.34 17.15
N PRO A 921 -21.52 57.06 18.46
CA PRO A 921 -21.20 55.78 19.15
C PRO A 921 -21.71 55.64 20.63
N ALA A 922 -21.02 54.78 21.42
CA ALA A 922 -20.90 54.76 22.90
C ALA A 922 -22.00 54.07 23.76
N ALA A 923 -21.69 53.90 25.07
CA ALA A 923 -22.28 52.91 25.99
C ALA A 923 -22.29 53.41 27.46
N ASP A 924 -22.98 52.70 28.39
CA ASP A 924 -22.74 52.83 29.85
C ASP A 924 -23.30 51.66 30.72
N ALA A 925 -22.95 51.64 32.02
CA ALA A 925 -23.39 50.67 33.08
C ALA A 925 -23.90 51.46 34.35
N PRO A 926 -24.04 50.97 35.64
CA PRO A 926 -23.60 49.72 36.31
C PRO A 926 -24.58 49.09 37.38
N ALA A 927 -24.08 48.09 38.15
CA ALA A 927 -24.27 47.68 39.59
C ALA A 927 -25.49 48.10 40.47
N ALA A 928 -25.83 47.49 41.63
CA ALA A 928 -25.68 46.15 42.28
C ALA A 928 -26.36 46.17 43.70
N ALA A 929 -26.78 45.02 44.28
CA ALA A 929 -27.27 44.91 45.69
C ALA A 929 -27.22 43.45 46.25
N ALA A 930 -27.42 43.26 47.58
CA ALA A 930 -27.08 42.03 48.33
C ALA A 930 -28.23 41.34 49.13
N ALA A 931 -27.92 40.23 49.80
CA ALA A 931 -28.83 39.31 50.52
C ALA A 931 -29.07 39.65 52.02
N PRO A 932 -29.89 38.85 52.75
CA PRO A 932 -29.31 37.97 53.79
C PRO A 932 -29.93 36.54 53.83
N ALA A 933 -29.57 35.72 54.85
CA ALA A 933 -29.83 34.28 54.91
C ALA A 933 -30.24 33.75 56.30
N THR A 934 -30.68 32.47 56.39
CA THR A 934 -30.66 31.62 57.60
C THR A 934 -30.75 30.12 57.20
N GLU A 935 -30.39 29.20 58.10
CA GLU A 935 -29.96 27.82 57.76
C GLU A 935 -30.90 26.67 58.18
N ALA A 936 -30.75 25.50 57.51
CA ALA A 936 -31.10 24.19 58.07
C ALA A 936 -30.31 23.00 57.42
N THR A 937 -29.17 22.65 58.01
CA THR A 937 -28.54 21.30 58.09
C THR A 937 -28.36 20.37 56.85
N ALA A 938 -27.06 20.14 56.54
CA ALA A 938 -26.41 18.83 56.31
C ALA A 938 -26.48 18.09 54.95
N ALA A 939 -25.30 17.59 54.53
CA ALA A 939 -25.00 16.62 53.47
C ALA A 939 -23.81 15.73 53.94
N PRO A 940 -23.34 14.69 53.20
CA PRO A 940 -22.41 14.93 52.08
C PRO A 940 -22.49 13.93 50.90
N LYS A 941 -21.59 14.10 49.92
CA LYS A 941 -21.47 13.34 48.65
C LYS A 941 -20.68 12.03 48.81
N ALA A 942 -20.87 11.08 47.88
CA ALA A 942 -19.95 9.95 47.65
C ALA A 942 -19.71 9.61 46.16
N LYS A 943 -18.45 9.30 45.87
CA LYS A 943 -17.85 8.58 44.72
C LYS A 943 -16.83 7.60 45.39
N PRO A 944 -16.06 6.73 44.69
CA PRO A 944 -16.10 6.26 43.30
C PRO A 944 -16.06 4.70 43.23
N GLY A 945 -15.69 4.12 42.07
CA GLY A 945 -14.77 2.96 42.09
C GLY A 945 -15.03 1.76 41.17
N GLY A 946 -14.32 1.73 40.04
CA GLY A 946 -13.57 0.55 39.56
C GLY A 946 -14.28 -0.72 39.05
N LEU A 947 -13.82 -1.21 37.90
CA LEU A 947 -13.72 -2.65 37.65
C LEU A 947 -12.34 -2.97 37.09
N GLN A 948 -11.60 -3.85 37.77
CA GLN A 948 -10.29 -4.33 37.33
C GLN A 948 -10.43 -5.74 36.77
N MET A 949 -9.70 -6.05 35.70
CA MET A 949 -9.51 -7.42 35.23
C MET A 949 -8.01 -7.70 35.09
N LYS A 950 -7.53 -8.74 35.79
CA LYS A 950 -6.20 -9.33 35.63
C LYS A 950 -6.35 -10.85 35.65
N GLY A 951 -5.70 -11.50 34.69
CA GLY A 951 -5.99 -12.90 34.34
C GLY A 951 -5.41 -13.96 35.29
N GLY A 952 -5.84 -15.20 35.08
CA GLY A 952 -5.33 -16.39 35.74
C GLY A 952 -5.36 -17.59 34.79
N LEU A 953 -4.23 -17.88 34.15
CA LEU A 953 -4.01 -19.10 33.36
C LEU A 953 -3.55 -20.25 34.27
N LYS A 954 -4.08 -21.46 34.06
CA LYS A 954 -3.38 -22.70 34.46
C LYS A 954 -3.83 -23.93 33.68
N ALA A 955 -2.88 -24.84 33.47
CA ALA A 955 -2.98 -26.21 32.98
C ALA A 955 -1.90 -27.02 33.74
N PRO A 956 -1.59 -28.29 33.40
CA PRO A 956 -2.43 -29.39 32.87
C PRO A 956 -2.67 -30.46 33.98
N GLY A 957 -3.23 -31.64 33.66
CA GLY A 957 -3.55 -32.70 34.66
C GLY A 957 -2.81 -34.03 34.45
N ALA A 958 -2.90 -34.96 35.43
CA ALA A 958 -2.50 -36.37 35.29
C ALA A 958 -2.99 -37.32 36.43
N LYS A 959 -3.78 -38.36 36.08
CA LYS A 959 -3.92 -39.70 36.72
C LYS A 959 -4.42 -39.73 38.20
N LYS A 960 -4.95 -40.82 38.79
CA LYS A 960 -4.94 -42.28 38.48
C LYS A 960 -6.09 -43.03 39.22
N ALA A 961 -6.70 -44.07 38.61
CA ALA A 961 -7.45 -45.19 39.24
C ALA A 961 -8.75 -44.86 40.04
N ALA A 962 -9.71 -45.78 40.28
CA ALA A 962 -10.14 -47.03 39.61
C ALA A 962 -11.59 -47.38 40.06
N ALA A 963 -12.27 -48.33 39.40
CA ALA A 963 -13.67 -48.74 39.69
C ALA A 963 -13.78 -49.77 40.85
N PRO A 964 -15.00 -50.14 41.32
CA PRO A 964 -15.80 -51.17 40.62
C PRO A 964 -17.36 -51.07 40.64
N ALA A 965 -17.97 -51.73 39.65
CA ALA A 965 -19.24 -52.50 39.65
C ALA A 965 -20.61 -51.95 40.14
N ALA A 966 -21.55 -51.80 39.17
CA ALA A 966 -22.80 -52.59 38.96
C ALA A 966 -23.92 -52.65 40.05
N PRO A 967 -25.15 -53.16 39.77
CA PRO A 967 -25.69 -53.78 38.53
C PRO A 967 -27.12 -53.33 38.07
N GLU A 968 -27.59 -53.90 36.94
CA GLU A 968 -28.99 -54.26 36.56
C GLU A 968 -30.11 -53.16 36.41
N ALA A 969 -31.16 -53.32 35.59
CA ALA A 969 -31.43 -54.22 34.43
C ALA A 969 -32.66 -53.76 33.61
N ASP A 970 -32.80 -54.24 32.36
CA ASP A 970 -33.98 -54.11 31.49
C ASP A 970 -35.07 -55.16 31.76
N ALA A 971 -36.34 -54.83 31.43
CA ALA A 971 -37.37 -55.82 31.04
C ALA A 971 -38.55 -55.18 30.27
N ALA A 972 -39.04 -55.87 29.23
CA ALA A 972 -40.38 -55.74 28.64
C ALA A 972 -41.15 -57.07 28.87
N PRO A 973 -42.50 -57.17 28.68
CA PRO A 973 -43.06 -57.38 27.33
C PRO A 973 -44.54 -56.95 27.06
N GLU A 974 -44.89 -56.88 25.76
CA GLU A 974 -46.18 -57.20 25.09
C GLU A 974 -47.53 -56.51 25.51
N ALA A 975 -48.60 -56.78 24.72
CA ALA A 975 -49.90 -56.07 24.67
C ALA A 975 -51.11 -57.03 24.90
N PRO A 976 -52.41 -56.59 24.98
CA PRO A 976 -53.19 -56.25 23.76
C PRO A 976 -54.43 -55.29 23.88
N SER A 977 -54.98 -54.90 22.71
CA SER A 977 -56.42 -54.68 22.36
C SER A 977 -57.38 -53.71 23.12
N ALA A 978 -57.58 -52.52 22.52
CA ALA A 978 -58.83 -51.87 22.06
C ALA A 978 -60.16 -51.78 22.90
N GLU A 979 -60.79 -50.59 22.88
CA GLU A 979 -62.25 -50.35 22.93
C GLU A 979 -62.66 -49.03 22.20
N THR A 980 -63.95 -48.66 22.15
CA THR A 980 -64.60 -47.68 21.22
C THR A 980 -65.40 -46.57 22.00
N PRO A 981 -66.31 -45.70 21.46
CA PRO A 981 -66.60 -45.21 20.08
C PRO A 981 -66.91 -43.68 19.88
N ALA A 982 -66.78 -43.21 18.62
CA ALA A 982 -67.69 -42.30 17.85
C ALA A 982 -68.12 -40.90 18.39
N PRO A 983 -68.80 -40.02 17.59
CA PRO A 983 -69.18 -40.04 16.15
C PRO A 983 -68.42 -38.92 15.35
N GLU A 984 -68.79 -38.28 14.23
CA GLU A 984 -70.00 -38.16 13.36
C GLU A 984 -69.63 -38.21 11.84
N THR A 985 -70.49 -37.71 10.94
CA THR A 985 -70.39 -37.69 9.45
C THR A 985 -71.52 -36.79 8.87
N PRO A 986 -71.90 -36.73 7.57
CA PRO A 986 -71.34 -37.26 6.30
C PRO A 986 -70.69 -36.11 5.45
N ALA A 987 -70.45 -36.13 4.13
CA ALA A 987 -70.65 -37.03 2.98
C ALA A 987 -69.49 -36.78 1.95
N ALA A 988 -69.39 -37.32 0.73
CA ALA A 988 -70.20 -38.20 -0.13
C ALA A 988 -69.27 -39.03 -1.07
N PRO A 989 -69.74 -40.07 -1.80
CA PRO A 989 -68.85 -41.01 -2.50
C PRO A 989 -68.76 -40.83 -4.04
N ALA A 990 -67.91 -41.65 -4.67
CA ALA A 990 -67.58 -41.68 -6.09
C ALA A 990 -68.37 -42.75 -6.89
N ALA A 991 -68.25 -42.74 -8.24
CA ALA A 991 -68.14 -43.95 -9.08
C ALA A 991 -67.86 -43.66 -10.58
N GLU A 992 -67.27 -44.67 -11.25
CA GLU A 992 -67.34 -45.05 -12.68
C GLU A 992 -66.72 -44.20 -13.83
N GLU A 993 -65.92 -44.92 -14.65
CA GLU A 993 -65.57 -44.70 -16.06
C GLU A 993 -66.73 -45.16 -16.97
N PRO A 994 -66.93 -44.70 -18.24
CA PRO A 994 -65.92 -44.98 -19.31
C PRO A 994 -65.85 -44.07 -20.57
N LYS A 995 -64.66 -44.07 -21.19
CA LYS A 995 -64.34 -44.02 -22.65
C LYS A 995 -64.85 -42.88 -23.58
N VAL A 996 -64.11 -42.77 -24.70
CA VAL A 996 -64.40 -42.14 -26.01
C VAL A 996 -63.90 -40.68 -26.20
N ALA A 997 -63.10 -40.51 -27.27
CA ALA A 997 -62.57 -39.27 -27.84
C ALA A 997 -63.29 -39.01 -29.21
N PRO A 998 -63.01 -37.98 -30.06
CA PRO A 998 -61.78 -37.18 -30.18
C PRO A 998 -61.98 -35.67 -30.57
N ALA A 999 -60.90 -35.03 -31.05
CA ALA A 999 -60.85 -33.77 -31.82
C ALA A 999 -61.15 -32.45 -31.05
N GLU A 1000 -60.57 -31.28 -31.37
CA GLU A 1000 -59.50 -30.94 -32.33
C GLU A 1000 -58.70 -29.67 -31.90
N GLU A 1001 -57.61 -29.36 -32.60
CA GLU A 1001 -56.86 -28.07 -32.51
C GLU A 1001 -57.59 -26.92 -33.27
N PRO A 1002 -57.10 -25.64 -33.35
CA PRO A 1002 -55.86 -25.06 -32.81
C PRO A 1002 -55.97 -23.69 -32.07
N LYS A 1003 -54.92 -23.42 -31.28
CA LYS A 1003 -54.14 -22.16 -31.13
C LYS A 1003 -54.74 -20.81 -31.62
N GLY A 1004 -54.72 -19.81 -30.72
CA GLY A 1004 -53.99 -18.56 -30.99
C GLY A 1004 -54.72 -17.22 -30.79
N THR A 1005 -54.25 -16.40 -29.83
CA THR A 1005 -54.59 -14.96 -29.71
C THR A 1005 -53.42 -14.15 -29.16
N ALA A 1006 -53.27 -12.90 -29.60
CA ALA A 1006 -52.13 -12.05 -29.28
C ALA A 1006 -52.53 -10.71 -28.61
N ILE A 1007 -51.93 -10.44 -27.45
CA ILE A 1007 -51.71 -9.11 -26.82
C ILE A 1007 -53.01 -8.28 -26.49
N PRO A 1008 -52.99 -7.05 -25.90
CA PRO A 1008 -53.50 -6.91 -24.52
C PRO A 1008 -54.59 -5.83 -24.31
N LYS A 1009 -55.18 -5.76 -23.09
CA LYS A 1009 -55.35 -4.48 -22.33
C LYS A 1009 -55.90 -4.62 -20.90
N ALA A 1010 -55.43 -3.70 -20.06
CA ALA A 1010 -56.08 -3.06 -18.90
C ALA A 1010 -56.58 -3.85 -17.65
N LYS A 1011 -56.25 -3.28 -16.48
CA LYS A 1011 -56.78 -3.49 -15.11
C LYS A 1011 -58.22 -2.94 -14.97
N PRO A 1012 -59.04 -3.26 -13.92
CA PRO A 1012 -58.64 -3.15 -12.49
C PRO A 1012 -59.34 -4.07 -11.43
N GLY A 1013 -58.88 -3.99 -10.17
CA GLY A 1013 -59.76 -4.18 -8.98
C GLY A 1013 -59.29 -5.13 -7.86
N GLY A 1014 -59.17 -4.62 -6.62
CA GLY A 1014 -59.13 -5.39 -5.36
C GLY A 1014 -57.83 -6.18 -5.03
N LEU A 1015 -57.52 -6.53 -3.78
CA LEU A 1015 -57.96 -5.97 -2.48
C LEU A 1015 -56.79 -6.06 -1.45
N GLN A 1016 -57.03 -5.75 -0.17
CA GLN A 1016 -56.00 -5.41 0.83
C GLN A 1016 -55.56 -6.60 1.71
N LEU A 1017 -54.35 -6.50 2.27
CA LEU A 1017 -54.05 -6.91 3.65
C LEU A 1017 -52.83 -6.14 4.21
N LYS A 1018 -52.80 -5.93 5.53
CA LYS A 1018 -51.71 -5.34 6.35
C LYS A 1018 -51.14 -6.48 7.22
N SER A 1019 -50.01 -6.46 7.92
CA SER A 1019 -48.99 -5.47 8.35
C SER A 1019 -47.71 -6.26 8.73
N GLY A 1020 -46.52 -5.70 8.96
CA GLY A 1020 -46.05 -4.31 8.91
C GLY A 1020 -44.96 -4.07 9.98
N LEU A 1021 -43.84 -3.42 9.60
CA LEU A 1021 -42.79 -2.95 10.51
C LEU A 1021 -42.17 -1.67 9.90
N LYS A 1022 -41.70 -0.75 10.75
CA LYS A 1022 -41.74 0.69 10.46
C LYS A 1022 -40.35 1.35 10.51
N GLY A 1023 -39.83 1.75 9.35
CA GLY A 1023 -38.66 2.62 9.26
C GLY A 1023 -39.02 4.12 9.42
N PRO A 1024 -38.11 4.97 9.93
CA PRO A 1024 -38.28 6.42 9.92
C PRO A 1024 -38.14 6.96 8.48
N GLY A 1025 -39.06 7.83 8.06
CA GLY A 1025 -39.21 8.23 6.67
C GLY A 1025 -38.67 9.64 6.35
N ALA A 1026 -38.23 9.82 5.10
CA ALA A 1026 -37.94 11.14 4.53
C ALA A 1026 -39.24 11.89 4.17
N LYS A 1027 -39.18 13.24 4.15
CA LYS A 1027 -40.23 14.11 3.59
C LYS A 1027 -39.94 14.44 2.10
N LYS A 1028 -40.91 15.09 1.45
CA LYS A 1028 -41.17 15.02 0.01
C LYS A 1028 -40.74 16.29 -0.76
N ALA A 1029 -40.45 16.13 -2.06
CA ALA A 1029 -40.36 17.21 -3.07
C ALA A 1029 -41.76 17.82 -3.36
N ALA A 1030 -41.99 18.82 -4.23
CA ALA A 1030 -41.27 19.36 -5.42
C ALA A 1030 -41.79 20.81 -5.69
N PRO A 1031 -41.65 21.50 -6.87
CA PRO A 1031 -41.06 21.12 -8.18
C PRO A 1031 -40.09 22.17 -8.80
N ALA A 1032 -39.71 21.97 -10.07
CA ALA A 1032 -38.82 22.81 -10.89
C ALA A 1032 -39.56 23.91 -11.71
N PRO A 1033 -38.82 24.73 -12.48
CA PRO A 1033 -38.93 24.63 -13.95
C PRO A 1033 -37.57 24.57 -14.69
N GLU A 1034 -37.62 24.26 -15.99
CA GLU A 1034 -36.48 24.25 -16.94
C GLU A 1034 -36.69 25.27 -18.09
N THR A 1035 -35.69 25.39 -18.99
CA THR A 1035 -35.70 26.09 -20.30
C THR A 1035 -35.59 27.65 -20.25
N THR A 1036 -34.86 28.36 -21.14
CA THR A 1036 -34.05 27.96 -22.32
C THR A 1036 -32.98 29.01 -22.73
N SER A 1037 -31.87 28.55 -23.31
CA SER A 1037 -31.01 29.14 -24.38
C SER A 1037 -30.54 30.61 -24.42
N GLU A 1038 -29.22 30.73 -24.60
CA GLU A 1038 -28.36 31.74 -25.29
C GLU A 1038 -28.92 32.43 -26.57
N PRO A 1039 -28.36 33.58 -27.07
CA PRO A 1039 -27.03 33.61 -27.76
C PRO A 1039 -26.16 34.92 -27.81
N ALA A 1040 -24.87 34.71 -28.13
CA ALA A 1040 -23.88 35.43 -29.00
C ALA A 1040 -24.18 36.80 -29.70
N ALA A 1041 -23.22 37.59 -30.22
CA ALA A 1041 -21.74 37.78 -30.08
C ALA A 1041 -21.24 38.90 -31.06
N GLU A 1042 -20.02 39.45 -30.90
CA GLU A 1042 -19.15 40.19 -31.89
C GLU A 1042 -17.73 40.36 -31.23
N SER A 1043 -16.59 39.86 -31.75
CA SER A 1043 -15.70 40.32 -32.87
C SER A 1043 -14.93 41.62 -32.61
N ALA A 1044 -13.63 41.85 -32.90
CA ALA A 1044 -12.44 41.09 -33.37
C ALA A 1044 -11.18 42.04 -33.16
N PRO A 1045 -9.96 41.88 -33.75
CA PRO A 1045 -9.28 40.79 -34.47
C PRO A 1045 -7.83 40.48 -33.98
N GLU A 1046 -7.10 39.62 -34.70
CA GLU A 1046 -5.65 39.33 -34.55
C GLU A 1046 -4.75 40.32 -35.35
N PRO A 1047 -3.41 40.21 -35.23
CA PRO A 1047 -2.61 39.99 -36.44
C PRO A 1047 -1.59 38.82 -36.37
N THR A 1048 -1.08 38.44 -37.55
CA THR A 1048 -0.26 37.25 -37.87
C THR A 1048 1.26 37.54 -37.94
N VAL A 1049 2.02 36.70 -38.69
CA VAL A 1049 3.44 36.80 -39.13
C VAL A 1049 4.48 36.14 -38.20
N ASP A 1050 5.35 35.21 -38.63
CA ASP A 1050 5.40 34.25 -39.77
C ASP A 1050 6.49 33.17 -39.48
N SER A 1051 6.58 32.08 -40.26
CA SER A 1051 7.59 31.01 -40.09
C SER A 1051 7.93 30.27 -41.40
N GLU A 1052 9.22 30.04 -41.73
CA GLU A 1052 9.76 29.07 -42.74
C GLU A 1052 11.34 29.21 -42.85
N PRO A 1053 12.13 28.34 -43.56
CA PRO A 1053 12.33 26.88 -43.38
C PRO A 1053 13.82 26.40 -43.57
N GLU A 1054 14.02 25.10 -43.93
CA GLU A 1054 15.24 24.43 -44.52
C GLU A 1054 16.40 23.97 -43.59
N THR A 1055 17.18 22.88 -43.84
CA THR A 1055 17.19 21.77 -44.87
C THR A 1055 17.86 20.46 -44.32
N THR A 1056 18.04 19.42 -45.17
CA THR A 1056 18.25 17.97 -44.83
C THR A 1056 19.58 17.29 -45.30
N GLU A 1057 20.10 16.33 -44.51
CA GLU A 1057 20.70 15.01 -44.92
C GLU A 1057 21.97 14.91 -45.86
N PRO A 1058 22.52 13.71 -46.29
CA PRO A 1058 22.86 12.42 -45.61
C PRO A 1058 24.25 11.76 -45.99
N VAL A 1059 24.56 10.54 -45.46
CA VAL A 1059 25.52 9.43 -45.89
C VAL A 1059 27.06 9.71 -46.05
N THR A 1060 28.02 8.74 -46.19
CA THR A 1060 28.07 7.25 -46.39
C THR A 1060 29.35 6.57 -45.82
N GLU A 1061 29.36 5.21 -45.81
CA GLU A 1061 30.44 4.16 -45.76
C GLU A 1061 31.94 4.51 -46.01
N SER A 1062 32.93 3.73 -45.52
CA SER A 1062 33.31 2.38 -46.04
C SER A 1062 34.45 1.68 -45.26
N ALA A 1063 34.79 0.42 -45.60
CA ALA A 1063 35.63 -0.52 -44.82
C ALA A 1063 37.01 -0.86 -45.43
N ALA A 1064 37.90 -1.54 -44.67
CA ALA A 1064 38.98 -2.41 -45.18
C ALA A 1064 39.66 -3.33 -44.11
N THR A 1065 39.61 -4.65 -44.34
CA THR A 1065 40.60 -5.74 -44.04
C THR A 1065 41.59 -5.69 -42.86
N GLU A 1066 41.51 -6.68 -41.95
CA GLU A 1066 42.37 -7.92 -41.84
C GLU A 1066 43.84 -7.92 -42.39
N PRO A 1067 44.78 -8.79 -41.90
CA PRO A 1067 44.52 -10.19 -41.47
C PRO A 1067 45.31 -10.82 -40.28
N GLU A 1068 44.80 -11.99 -39.85
CA GLU A 1068 45.45 -13.24 -39.38
C GLU A 1068 46.71 -13.26 -38.47
N THR A 1069 46.67 -14.09 -37.41
CA THR A 1069 47.56 -15.27 -37.27
C THR A 1069 47.15 -16.26 -36.15
N THR A 1070 46.56 -17.39 -36.54
CA THR A 1070 46.54 -18.69 -35.82
C THR A 1070 47.72 -19.57 -36.31
N PRO A 1071 48.03 -20.80 -35.80
CA PRO A 1071 47.30 -21.74 -34.91
C PRO A 1071 48.10 -22.03 -33.59
N GLU A 1072 47.93 -23.08 -32.76
CA GLU A 1072 47.54 -24.50 -32.97
C GLU A 1072 47.03 -25.18 -31.67
N ALA A 1073 46.37 -26.34 -31.82
CA ALA A 1073 45.75 -27.16 -30.75
C ALA A 1073 46.36 -28.60 -30.80
N PRO A 1074 45.73 -29.71 -30.33
CA PRO A 1074 44.62 -29.92 -29.38
C PRO A 1074 44.90 -31.01 -28.30
N LYS A 1075 43.99 -31.18 -27.31
CA LYS A 1075 43.40 -32.50 -26.94
C LYS A 1075 42.44 -32.48 -25.73
N ALA A 1076 41.31 -33.15 -25.90
CA ALA A 1076 40.53 -33.84 -24.86
C ALA A 1076 40.86 -35.36 -24.92
N PRO A 1077 40.25 -36.29 -24.14
CA PRO A 1077 39.23 -36.12 -23.09
C PRO A 1077 39.50 -36.92 -21.79
N ALA A 1078 38.64 -36.75 -20.78
CA ALA A 1078 38.11 -37.83 -19.93
C ALA A 1078 36.98 -37.28 -19.03
N ALA A 1079 36.04 -38.14 -18.63
CA ALA A 1079 35.05 -37.84 -17.59
C ALA A 1079 35.07 -38.95 -16.54
N ASP A 1080 34.95 -38.59 -15.26
CA ASP A 1080 34.57 -39.52 -14.20
C ASP A 1080 34.03 -38.74 -12.98
N ALA A 1081 33.10 -39.34 -12.23
CA ALA A 1081 32.40 -38.67 -11.13
C ALA A 1081 32.10 -39.60 -9.93
N PRO A 1082 32.52 -39.25 -8.70
CA PRO A 1082 32.10 -39.95 -7.48
C PRO A 1082 31.10 -39.15 -6.61
N ALA A 1083 30.37 -39.87 -5.75
CA ALA A 1083 29.24 -39.38 -4.95
C ALA A 1083 29.63 -38.71 -3.60
N PRO A 1084 28.75 -37.90 -2.98
CA PRO A 1084 29.04 -37.19 -1.72
C PRO A 1084 29.01 -38.10 -0.46
N PRO A 1085 29.76 -37.74 0.61
CA PRO A 1085 29.85 -38.52 1.84
C PRO A 1085 28.64 -38.38 2.78
N LYS A 1086 28.37 -39.43 3.56
CA LYS A 1086 27.29 -39.49 4.57
C LYS A 1086 27.75 -38.99 5.93
N ALA A 1087 26.91 -38.24 6.63
CA ALA A 1087 27.10 -37.87 8.03
C ALA A 1087 26.68 -38.99 9.02
N LYS A 1088 27.24 -38.98 10.23
CA LYS A 1088 26.76 -39.74 11.40
C LYS A 1088 26.49 -38.78 12.58
N PRO A 1089 25.58 -39.13 13.52
CA PRO A 1089 25.08 -38.18 14.51
C PRO A 1089 25.93 -38.13 15.80
N GLY A 1090 25.98 -36.95 16.41
CA GLY A 1090 26.43 -36.71 17.79
C GLY A 1090 25.56 -35.62 18.41
N GLY A 1091 25.06 -35.83 19.63
CA GLY A 1091 24.05 -34.97 20.25
C GLY A 1091 24.61 -33.76 20.99
N LEU A 1092 23.93 -32.61 20.90
CA LEU A 1092 24.23 -31.43 21.72
C LEU A 1092 23.43 -31.47 23.03
N GLN A 1093 24.10 -31.22 24.16
CA GLN A 1093 23.46 -31.08 25.46
C GLN A 1093 22.92 -29.65 25.63
N ILE A 1094 21.68 -29.50 26.08
CA ILE A 1094 21.08 -28.18 26.34
C ILE A 1094 21.27 -27.82 27.82
N LYS A 1095 22.04 -26.76 28.08
CA LYS A 1095 21.91 -25.93 29.30
C LYS A 1095 21.17 -24.64 28.93
N GLY A 1096 20.38 -24.11 29.86
CA GLY A 1096 19.38 -23.05 29.58
C GLY A 1096 19.71 -21.66 30.13
N GLY A 1097 18.85 -20.70 29.76
CA GLY A 1097 19.04 -19.26 29.92
C GLY A 1097 19.24 -18.60 28.55
N ILE A 1098 18.71 -17.42 28.23
CA ILE A 1098 18.00 -16.40 29.03
C ILE A 1098 16.69 -16.00 28.31
N LYS A 1099 15.69 -15.47 29.05
CA LYS A 1099 14.44 -14.92 28.49
C LYS A 1099 14.65 -13.53 27.88
N PRO A 1100 14.11 -13.22 26.68
CA PRO A 1100 13.96 -11.83 26.24
C PRO A 1100 12.86 -11.10 27.06
N PRO A 1101 13.00 -9.78 27.28
CA PRO A 1101 11.99 -8.98 28.00
C PRO A 1101 10.75 -8.73 27.13
N GLY A 1102 9.56 -8.83 27.72
CA GLY A 1102 8.30 -8.50 27.05
C GLY A 1102 8.02 -7.00 27.05
N ARG A 1103 7.64 -6.43 25.89
CA ARG A 1103 7.10 -5.07 25.79
C ARG A 1103 5.74 -4.95 26.49
N ARG A 1104 5.45 -3.74 26.98
CA ARG A 1104 4.10 -3.24 27.25
C ARG A 1104 3.74 -2.21 26.20
#